data_AF-A0AA40I9E5-F1
#
_entry.id   AF-A0AA40I9E5-F1
#
_cell.length_a   1.000
_cell.length_b   1.000
_cell.length_c   1.000
_cell.angle_alpha   90.00
_cell.angle_beta   90.00
_cell.angle_gamma   90.00
#
_symmetry.space_group_name_H-M   'P 1'
#
loop_
_entity.id
_entity.type
_entity.pdbx_description
1 polymer ?
#
loop_
_entity_poly.entity_id
_entity_poly.type
_entity_poly.pdbx_seq_one_letter_code
_entity_poly.pdbx_strand_id
1 'polypeptide(L)'
;LDRSGCPYSRIPEVLRGPPPPQPPSLRPGGQGAGAGLQGPLGLVVRTRGTRPAEPLPSGHLRCGARAAPPPGLRQLRAPAADSGVAGSAERRRRQYCQRRPRLLAMGPLSPQLLMERGRPKSGRLGRIRSLDLSGLELLSEHLDPKLLSRLKQLQELDLSNNQLEMLPDNLGLSHLRILRCCNNQLGDVTALCQFPQLEELSLEGNPFLTVNDNLKVSFLLPKLRKVNGKDASSTSSQVENLNRELTSRVTAHWEKFMASLSPEEETEKAQADFVRSAVRDVRYGPESLSEFTRWRVRMISEELVASGGTQVHEADIPEKSPKATAIQGPRARPVACKRPDDVPLNRSPYKRVCTSPLAQVEGRPTGSDGSQPTLKLEPLYFLQCHSKNNSPQDLNTQLWACAFEPACEEGHTGATSQSVATCGGEAVCVIDCQTGIVLHKYKVPGEEFFSVAWTALTVVTQAGHKKRWNVLAAAGLRGQVRLLHVRAGFCCGVIRAHKKAIATLCFSPTHETHLFTASYDKRIILWDIGVPNEDYTFQASQLLTLDTTSTPLRLCPVASCPDAYLLAGCEGGCCCWDVRLDQPQKRRVCEVEFIFSEGSQASGQRVDGLAFVNEDVVASKGNGGLGTICLWSWSQTWVSRGSQSTVTVVVLARLQWSPTELAYFSLSTCPDEGIVLCGDEEGSVWIYDVRHILMQQPPLPATPQAPTQILKWPQPRALSQPVTRTMVNTVVANPTFTYLTALTDSNIVAIWERY
;
A
#
# COMPACT_ATOMS: atom_id res chain seq x y z
N LEU A 1 -65.16 -27.20 14.32
CA LEU A 1 -64.15 -27.74 13.39
C LEU A 1 -63.03 -26.74 13.11
N ASP A 2 -62.07 -26.48 14.00
CA ASP A 2 -62.10 -26.51 15.47
C ASP A 2 -60.95 -25.69 16.07
N ARG A 3 -61.16 -25.20 17.30
CA ARG A 3 -60.23 -24.99 18.45
C ARG A 3 -58.71 -24.84 18.20
N SER A 4 -57.95 -23.99 18.90
CA SER A 4 -58.26 -22.99 19.95
C SER A 4 -56.96 -22.35 20.47
N GLY A 5 -57.02 -21.17 21.11
CA GLY A 5 -56.05 -20.80 22.16
C GLY A 5 -55.27 -19.49 21.96
N CYS A 6 -55.68 -18.45 22.70
CA CYS A 6 -54.82 -17.33 23.12
C CYS A 6 -54.27 -17.64 24.53
N PRO A 7 -53.19 -17.00 25.05
CA PRO A 7 -53.33 -15.62 25.54
C PRO A 7 -52.08 -14.70 25.53
N TYR A 8 -52.35 -13.40 25.68
CA TYR A 8 -51.68 -12.38 26.55
C TYR A 8 -50.65 -12.89 27.59
N SER A 9 -49.62 -12.16 28.04
CA SER A 9 -49.11 -10.77 27.83
C SER A 9 -47.64 -10.71 28.36
N ARG A 10 -46.87 -9.62 28.53
CA ARG A 10 -47.14 -8.18 28.72
C ARG A 10 -45.87 -7.33 28.47
N ILE A 11 -46.02 -6.06 28.12
CA ILE A 11 -44.95 -5.05 28.04
C ILE A 11 -44.62 -4.46 29.43
N PRO A 12 -43.36 -4.14 29.73
CA PRO A 12 -42.98 -3.10 30.66
C PRO A 12 -42.31 -1.91 29.93
N GLU A 13 -42.95 -0.74 29.94
CA GLU A 13 -42.30 0.53 29.55
C GLU A 13 -41.40 1.02 30.69
N VAL A 14 -40.16 1.42 30.40
CA VAL A 14 -39.35 2.24 31.32
C VAL A 14 -38.62 3.34 30.54
N LEU A 15 -39.23 4.54 30.59
CA LEU A 15 -38.58 5.87 30.60
C LEU A 15 -37.44 6.13 29.59
N ARG A 16 -37.79 6.76 28.46
CA ARG A 16 -36.84 7.64 27.75
C ARG A 16 -36.55 8.87 28.60
N GLY A 17 -35.34 8.98 29.16
CA GLY A 17 -34.86 10.22 29.78
C GLY A 17 -34.65 11.34 28.75
N PRO A 18 -34.76 12.62 29.14
CA PRO A 18 -34.43 13.75 28.27
C PRO A 18 -32.91 13.80 27.99
N PRO A 19 -32.47 14.39 26.86
CA PRO A 19 -31.05 14.54 26.56
C PRO A 19 -30.35 15.46 27.59
N PRO A 20 -29.05 15.23 27.86
CA PRO A 20 -28.30 16.05 28.83
C PRO A 20 -28.15 17.50 28.35
N PRO A 21 -28.13 18.47 29.28
CA PRO A 21 -27.98 19.88 28.94
C PRO A 21 -26.58 20.19 28.39
N GLN A 22 -26.50 21.13 27.44
CA GLN A 22 -25.22 21.64 26.95
C GLN A 22 -24.50 22.42 28.08
N PRO A 23 -23.20 22.18 28.31
CA PRO A 23 -22.41 23.04 29.18
C PRO A 23 -22.24 24.45 28.55
N PRO A 24 -22.19 25.53 29.36
CA PRO A 24 -22.28 26.89 28.86
C PRO A 24 -21.01 27.36 28.14
N SER A 25 -21.17 28.22 27.14
CA SER A 25 -20.07 28.88 26.46
C SER A 25 -19.54 30.07 27.27
N LEU A 26 -18.35 29.93 27.87
CA LEU A 26 -17.66 30.99 28.60
C LEU A 26 -16.27 31.30 28.03
N ARG A 27 -16.24 32.32 27.17
CA ARG A 27 -15.20 33.36 27.20
C ARG A 27 -15.58 34.37 28.32
N PRO A 28 -14.71 35.28 28.82
CA PRO A 28 -13.47 35.77 28.20
C PRO A 28 -12.26 35.93 29.15
N GLY A 29 -11.18 36.50 28.62
CA GLY A 29 -10.08 37.12 29.40
C GLY A 29 -8.69 36.49 29.15
N GLY A 30 -7.62 37.25 28.91
CA GLY A 30 -7.59 38.70 28.66
C GLY A 30 -6.25 39.40 28.95
N GLN A 31 -5.29 39.29 28.04
CA GLN A 31 -4.01 40.04 28.02
C GLN A 31 -2.99 39.72 29.14
N GLY A 32 -1.72 40.00 28.85
CA GLY A 32 -0.56 39.66 29.71
C GLY A 32 0.69 39.36 28.87
N ALA A 33 1.32 40.40 28.30
CA ALA A 33 2.49 40.28 27.44
C ALA A 33 3.75 40.84 28.11
N GLY A 34 4.92 40.24 27.85
CA GLY A 34 6.21 40.83 28.25
C GLY A 34 7.41 39.88 28.24
N ALA A 35 8.27 40.02 27.22
CA ALA A 35 9.65 39.48 27.13
C ALA A 35 9.86 37.95 27.26
N GLY A 36 10.99 37.38 26.83
CA GLY A 36 12.04 37.93 25.95
C GLY A 36 13.47 37.48 26.33
N LEU A 37 14.14 36.81 25.36
CA LEU A 37 15.58 36.50 25.28
C LEU A 37 16.17 35.35 26.15
N GLN A 38 16.79 34.41 25.43
CA GLN A 38 18.12 33.77 25.64
C GLN A 38 18.50 33.07 26.96
N GLY A 39 19.14 31.89 26.84
CA GLY A 39 20.03 31.31 27.87
C GLY A 39 19.91 29.78 28.04
N PRO A 40 20.97 28.98 27.81
CA PRO A 40 20.90 27.52 27.92
C PRO A 40 21.75 26.91 29.06
N LEU A 41 21.61 25.59 29.23
CA LEU A 41 22.44 24.66 30.03
C LEU A 41 22.31 24.73 31.56
N GLY A 42 22.22 23.55 32.18
CA GLY A 42 22.16 23.36 33.64
C GLY A 42 21.69 21.96 34.02
N LEU A 43 22.64 21.02 34.25
CA LEU A 43 22.35 19.75 34.92
C LEU A 43 22.24 19.94 36.45
N VAL A 44 21.78 18.86 37.12
CA VAL A 44 22.10 18.42 38.50
C VAL A 44 20.88 18.30 39.45
N VAL A 45 20.42 17.04 39.56
CA VAL A 45 20.08 16.29 40.80
C VAL A 45 19.21 16.93 41.89
N ARG A 46 18.01 16.34 42.06
CA ARG A 46 17.28 16.00 43.31
C ARG A 46 17.81 16.57 44.65
N THR A 47 16.90 17.05 45.50
CA THR A 47 16.56 16.30 46.75
C THR A 47 15.21 16.69 47.39
N ARG A 48 14.83 15.93 48.44
CA ARG A 48 13.65 16.06 49.32
C ARG A 48 13.69 17.37 50.13
N GLY A 49 12.61 17.89 50.72
CA GLY A 49 11.21 17.44 50.78
C GLY A 49 10.46 18.00 52.02
N THR A 50 9.42 17.28 52.47
CA THR A 50 8.67 17.42 53.74
C THR A 50 7.78 18.67 53.99
N ARG A 51 6.51 18.37 54.36
CA ARG A 51 5.49 19.23 55.03
C ARG A 51 5.81 19.33 56.55
N PRO A 52 4.92 19.80 57.48
CA PRO A 52 3.59 20.44 57.37
C PRO A 52 3.35 21.66 58.31
N ALA A 53 2.14 22.26 58.28
CA ALA A 53 1.23 22.47 59.44
C ALA A 53 0.27 23.68 59.30
N GLU A 54 -0.87 23.59 59.99
CA GLU A 54 -1.97 24.57 60.16
C GLU A 54 -1.75 25.43 61.45
N PRO A 55 -2.64 26.34 61.96
CA PRO A 55 -4.05 26.59 61.59
C PRO A 55 -4.62 28.04 61.59
N LEU A 56 -5.93 28.08 61.27
CA LEU A 56 -7.06 29.03 61.50
C LEU A 56 -7.08 29.83 62.83
N PRO A 57 -8.03 30.79 63.10
CA PRO A 57 -9.24 31.25 62.35
C PRO A 57 -9.20 32.81 62.09
N SER A 58 -10.23 33.70 62.04
CA SER A 58 -11.70 33.72 62.28
C SER A 58 -12.41 34.96 61.66
N GLY A 59 -13.76 35.02 61.70
CA GLY A 59 -14.62 36.22 61.51
C GLY A 59 -15.15 36.45 60.07
N HIS A 60 -16.46 36.60 59.74
CA HIS A 60 -17.60 37.42 60.24
C HIS A 60 -17.46 38.93 59.90
N LEU A 61 -18.44 39.66 59.30
CA LEU A 61 -19.90 39.47 59.10
C LEU A 61 -20.46 40.05 57.77
N ARG A 62 -21.67 39.58 57.39
CA ARG A 62 -22.93 40.30 56.97
C ARG A 62 -22.89 41.86 56.86
N CYS A 63 -23.68 42.59 56.05
CA CYS A 63 -24.89 42.41 55.17
C CYS A 63 -24.85 43.51 54.06
N GLY A 64 -25.75 43.68 53.06
CA GLY A 64 -26.92 42.92 52.57
C GLY A 64 -28.03 43.84 51.96
N ALA A 65 -28.74 43.38 50.91
CA ALA A 65 -29.96 43.98 50.30
C ALA A 65 -29.79 45.33 49.50
N ARG A 66 -30.65 45.76 48.55
CA ARG A 66 -31.78 45.13 47.80
C ARG A 66 -32.13 45.93 46.51
N ALA A 67 -32.93 45.31 45.62
CA ALA A 67 -33.84 45.90 44.60
C ALA A 67 -33.28 46.47 43.26
N ALA A 68 -34.19 46.54 42.27
CA ALA A 68 -34.04 46.98 40.87
C ALA A 68 -34.99 48.20 40.62
N PRO A 69 -35.43 48.66 39.40
CA PRO A 69 -35.35 48.13 38.01
C PRO A 69 -34.89 49.16 36.91
N PRO A 70 -34.84 48.78 35.60
CA PRO A 70 -34.57 49.66 34.43
C PRO A 70 -35.91 50.26 33.86
N PRO A 71 -36.10 50.75 32.60
CA PRO A 71 -35.24 50.89 31.40
C PRO A 71 -35.39 52.23 30.58
N GLY A 72 -34.86 52.32 29.34
CA GLY A 72 -35.42 53.29 28.35
C GLY A 72 -34.60 53.77 27.12
N LEU A 73 -34.60 52.99 26.02
CA LEU A 73 -34.81 53.37 24.59
C LEU A 73 -34.20 54.62 23.87
N ARG A 74 -33.99 54.43 22.55
CA ARG A 74 -33.79 55.41 21.43
C ARG A 74 -32.45 56.18 21.34
N GLN A 75 -32.06 56.78 20.20
CA GLN A 75 -32.02 56.38 18.76
C GLN A 75 -31.33 57.51 17.94
N LEU A 76 -30.95 57.22 16.68
CA LEU A 76 -30.80 58.13 15.52
C LEU A 76 -29.51 58.95 15.24
N ARG A 77 -29.30 59.12 13.93
CA ARG A 77 -28.53 60.11 13.14
C ARG A 77 -27.01 59.97 12.95
N ALA A 78 -26.64 59.96 11.67
CA ALA A 78 -25.36 60.36 11.09
C ALA A 78 -25.58 61.50 10.07
N PRO A 79 -24.54 62.27 9.74
CA PRO A 79 -24.31 62.77 8.37
C PRO A 79 -22.80 62.73 7.98
N ALA A 80 -22.38 63.35 6.88
CA ALA A 80 -22.47 62.85 5.49
C ALA A 80 -21.60 63.73 4.55
N ALA A 81 -21.01 63.15 3.51
CA ALA A 81 -20.18 63.80 2.46
C ALA A 81 -18.85 64.43 2.99
N ASP A 82 -17.79 64.72 2.22
CA ASP A 82 -17.34 64.39 0.84
C ASP A 82 -15.79 64.66 0.78
N SER A 83 -14.95 64.48 -0.25
CA SER A 83 -15.02 63.96 -1.65
C SER A 83 -13.58 63.55 -2.09
N GLY A 84 -13.28 63.44 -3.40
CA GLY A 84 -11.89 63.58 -3.92
C GLY A 84 -11.42 62.52 -4.93
N VAL A 85 -11.29 62.89 -6.20
CA VAL A 85 -11.01 62.01 -7.35
C VAL A 85 -9.54 61.52 -7.45
N ALA A 86 -9.39 60.18 -7.56
CA ALA A 86 -8.39 59.34 -8.25
C ALA A 86 -6.95 59.82 -8.65
N GLY A 87 -5.97 58.92 -8.46
CA GLY A 87 -4.69 58.91 -9.21
C GLY A 87 -3.66 57.87 -8.74
N SER A 88 -3.25 56.93 -9.62
CA SER A 88 -2.26 55.83 -9.41
C SER A 88 -2.58 54.85 -8.25
N ALA A 89 -2.77 53.53 -8.40
CA ALA A 89 -2.33 52.51 -9.36
C ALA A 89 -0.91 51.95 -9.16
N GLU A 90 -0.65 51.28 -8.01
CA GLU A 90 0.06 49.97 -7.94
C GLU A 90 0.13 49.41 -6.50
N ARG A 91 -0.93 48.73 -6.03
CA ARG A 91 -0.95 47.76 -4.90
C ARG A 91 -2.39 47.29 -4.59
N ARG A 92 -2.89 46.26 -5.30
CA ARG A 92 -4.00 45.35 -4.91
C ARG A 92 -4.37 44.36 -6.05
N ARG A 93 -3.66 43.23 -6.13
CA ARG A 93 -4.11 42.00 -6.85
C ARG A 93 -3.74 40.72 -6.07
N ARG A 94 -3.98 40.72 -4.75
CA ARG A 94 -3.93 39.54 -3.88
C ARG A 94 -5.00 39.63 -2.78
N GLN A 95 -6.27 39.47 -3.18
CA GLN A 95 -7.44 39.10 -2.35
C GLN A 95 -8.72 39.38 -3.16
N TYR A 96 -9.27 38.37 -3.84
CA TYR A 96 -10.68 38.31 -4.24
C TYR A 96 -11.04 36.91 -4.77
N CYS A 97 -11.11 35.93 -3.86
CA CYS A 97 -11.76 34.63 -4.08
C CYS A 97 -12.32 34.11 -2.74
N GLN A 98 -13.32 34.81 -2.20
CA GLN A 98 -14.18 34.29 -1.14
C GLN A 98 -15.63 34.67 -1.42
N ARG A 99 -16.55 33.75 -1.11
CA ARG A 99 -18.02 33.89 -1.15
C ARG A 99 -18.66 34.12 -2.54
N ARG A 100 -19.00 33.00 -3.20
CA ARG A 100 -20.27 32.84 -3.94
C ARG A 100 -20.91 31.48 -3.58
N PRO A 101 -22.23 31.31 -3.74
CA PRO A 101 -22.97 30.21 -3.10
C PRO A 101 -22.85 28.88 -3.85
N ARG A 102 -23.08 27.78 -3.12
CA ARG A 102 -23.34 26.46 -3.70
C ARG A 102 -24.54 26.53 -4.65
N LEU A 103 -24.35 26.07 -5.89
CA LEU A 103 -25.41 25.80 -6.85
C LEU A 103 -25.24 24.37 -7.33
N LEU A 104 -26.17 23.51 -6.88
CA LEU A 104 -26.64 22.23 -7.46
C LEU A 104 -25.60 21.29 -8.12
N ALA A 105 -25.73 19.99 -7.80
CA ALA A 105 -25.17 18.95 -8.66
C ALA A 105 -25.77 19.11 -10.08
N MET A 106 -24.90 19.21 -11.08
CA MET A 106 -25.27 19.46 -12.48
C MET A 106 -24.67 18.37 -13.36
N GLY A 107 -25.39 18.01 -14.42
CA GLY A 107 -24.94 17.02 -15.41
C GLY A 107 -23.81 17.53 -16.31
N PRO A 108 -23.55 16.86 -17.45
CA PRO A 108 -22.39 17.13 -18.31
C PRO A 108 -22.31 18.59 -18.78
N LEU A 109 -21.08 19.08 -18.98
CA LEU A 109 -20.80 20.48 -19.33
C LEU A 109 -21.69 20.96 -20.48
N SER A 110 -22.37 22.09 -20.28
CA SER A 110 -23.31 22.63 -21.27
C SER A 110 -22.68 23.77 -22.09
N PRO A 111 -23.04 23.93 -23.38
CA PRO A 111 -22.63 25.09 -24.18
C PRO A 111 -22.96 26.44 -23.52
N GLN A 112 -24.03 26.50 -22.73
CA GLN A 112 -24.45 27.71 -22.03
C GLN A 112 -23.50 28.05 -20.87
N LEU A 113 -23.12 27.05 -20.05
CA LEU A 113 -22.15 27.22 -18.97
C LEU A 113 -20.78 27.67 -19.52
N LEU A 114 -20.35 27.11 -20.66
CA LEU A 114 -19.10 27.55 -21.31
C LEU A 114 -19.16 29.01 -21.78
N MET A 115 -20.29 29.49 -22.30
CA MET A 115 -20.49 30.92 -22.63
C MET A 115 -20.64 31.82 -21.38
N GLU A 116 -21.08 31.26 -20.26
CA GLU A 116 -21.17 31.98 -18.99
C GLU A 116 -19.78 32.18 -18.35
N ARG A 117 -19.01 31.10 -18.24
CA ARG A 117 -17.66 31.10 -17.68
C ARG A 117 -16.64 31.76 -18.62
N GLY A 118 -16.80 31.58 -19.94
CA GLY A 118 -15.87 32.09 -20.95
C GLY A 118 -15.76 33.62 -21.07
N ARG A 119 -14.60 34.08 -21.54
CA ARG A 119 -14.27 35.48 -21.89
C ARG A 119 -13.54 35.51 -23.25
N PRO A 120 -13.77 36.51 -24.12
CA PRO A 120 -14.81 37.54 -24.03
C PRO A 120 -16.23 36.95 -24.11
N LYS A 121 -17.23 37.68 -23.60
CA LYS A 121 -18.64 37.28 -23.69
C LYS A 121 -19.07 37.25 -25.16
N SER A 122 -19.61 36.12 -25.61
CA SER A 122 -19.90 35.85 -27.01
C SER A 122 -20.99 34.79 -27.13
N GLY A 123 -21.96 34.98 -28.03
CA GLY A 123 -22.95 33.97 -28.42
C GLY A 123 -22.38 32.85 -29.33
N ARG A 124 -21.05 32.74 -29.45
CA ARG A 124 -20.34 31.67 -30.17
C ARG A 124 -19.13 31.21 -29.37
N LEU A 125 -19.08 29.90 -29.05
CA LEU A 125 -18.01 29.26 -28.29
C LEU A 125 -16.61 29.51 -28.87
N GLY A 126 -16.44 29.38 -30.19
CA GLY A 126 -15.15 29.57 -30.87
C GLY A 126 -14.58 31.00 -30.90
N ARG A 127 -15.13 31.92 -30.10
CA ARG A 127 -14.55 33.26 -29.83
C ARG A 127 -14.04 33.40 -28.38
N ILE A 128 -14.27 32.42 -27.52
CA ILE A 128 -13.76 32.39 -26.15
C ILE A 128 -12.24 32.19 -26.19
N ARG A 129 -11.51 32.99 -25.41
CA ARG A 129 -10.05 32.96 -25.24
C ARG A 129 -9.63 32.52 -23.84
N SER A 130 -10.43 32.82 -22.82
CA SER A 130 -10.17 32.45 -21.43
C SER A 130 -11.42 31.81 -20.83
N LEU A 131 -11.28 30.69 -20.14
CA LEU A 131 -12.40 29.89 -19.64
C LEU A 131 -12.11 29.35 -18.23
N ASP A 132 -13.00 29.69 -17.30
CA ASP A 132 -12.92 29.33 -15.88
C ASP A 132 -13.94 28.25 -15.52
N LEU A 133 -13.50 26.99 -15.50
CA LEU A 133 -14.25 25.83 -15.02
C LEU A 133 -13.80 25.41 -13.61
N SER A 134 -13.16 26.30 -12.86
CA SER A 134 -12.74 26.02 -11.49
C SER A 134 -13.93 25.83 -10.54
N GLY A 135 -13.74 24.98 -9.52
CA GLY A 135 -14.71 24.77 -8.46
C GLY A 135 -16.08 24.24 -8.93
N LEU A 136 -16.08 23.27 -9.85
CA LEU A 136 -17.28 22.69 -10.48
C LEU A 136 -17.48 21.19 -10.17
N GLU A 137 -16.66 20.60 -9.30
CA GLU A 137 -16.70 19.18 -8.92
C GLU A 137 -16.64 18.23 -10.15
N LEU A 138 -15.91 18.64 -11.21
CA LEU A 138 -15.84 17.91 -12.48
C LEU A 138 -15.01 16.62 -12.38
N LEU A 139 -15.57 15.53 -12.91
CA LEU A 139 -14.87 14.28 -13.23
C LEU A 139 -14.31 14.32 -14.65
N SER A 140 -13.35 13.44 -14.95
CA SER A 140 -12.67 13.34 -16.26
C SER A 140 -13.68 13.21 -17.42
N GLU A 141 -14.75 12.43 -17.23
CA GLU A 141 -15.82 12.19 -18.21
C GLU A 141 -16.69 13.42 -18.52
N HIS A 142 -16.73 14.43 -17.64
CA HIS A 142 -17.50 15.65 -17.87
C HIS A 142 -16.86 16.57 -18.93
N LEU A 143 -15.59 16.35 -19.27
CA LEU A 143 -14.81 17.13 -20.24
C LEU A 143 -14.99 16.61 -21.68
N ASP A 144 -16.23 16.62 -22.20
CA ASP A 144 -16.54 16.13 -23.56
C ASP A 144 -15.64 16.76 -24.65
N PRO A 145 -14.80 15.97 -25.36
CA PRO A 145 -13.96 16.45 -26.45
C PRO A 145 -14.76 17.07 -27.61
N LYS A 146 -15.98 16.59 -27.89
CA LYS A 146 -16.84 17.10 -28.98
C LYS A 146 -17.37 18.50 -28.66
N LEU A 147 -17.59 18.82 -27.39
CA LEU A 147 -17.95 20.15 -26.93
C LEU A 147 -16.72 21.08 -26.84
N LEU A 148 -15.63 20.63 -26.22
CA LEU A 148 -14.46 21.46 -25.94
C LEU A 148 -13.66 21.82 -27.21
N SER A 149 -13.58 20.93 -28.20
CA SER A 149 -12.95 21.21 -29.52
C SER A 149 -13.62 22.33 -30.32
N ARG A 150 -14.81 22.80 -29.91
CA ARG A 150 -15.49 23.98 -30.48
C ARG A 150 -14.84 25.30 -30.02
N LEU A 151 -14.01 25.28 -28.98
CA LEU A 151 -13.30 26.43 -28.40
C LEU A 151 -12.00 26.75 -29.16
N LYS A 152 -12.08 26.84 -30.50
CA LYS A 152 -10.94 26.95 -31.44
C LYS A 152 -10.01 28.19 -31.27
N GLN A 153 -10.23 29.01 -30.26
CA GLN A 153 -9.46 30.22 -29.95
C GLN A 153 -9.08 30.31 -28.47
N LEU A 154 -9.27 29.23 -27.70
CA LEU A 154 -8.93 29.19 -26.28
C LEU A 154 -7.41 29.27 -26.07
N GLN A 155 -7.01 30.16 -25.17
CA GLN A 155 -5.63 30.47 -24.79
C GLN A 155 -5.40 30.24 -23.29
N GLU A 156 -6.44 30.40 -22.46
CA GLU A 156 -6.39 30.13 -21.02
C GLU A 156 -7.54 29.19 -20.62
N LEU A 157 -7.22 28.15 -19.85
CA LEU A 157 -8.18 27.22 -19.26
C LEU A 157 -7.85 27.00 -17.79
N ASP A 158 -8.83 27.26 -16.92
CA ASP A 158 -8.77 26.92 -15.50
C ASP A 158 -9.73 25.77 -15.21
N LEU A 159 -9.18 24.66 -14.71
CA LEU A 159 -9.82 23.44 -14.25
C LEU A 159 -9.54 23.20 -12.76
N SER A 160 -9.00 24.17 -12.02
CA SER A 160 -8.55 23.97 -10.64
C SER A 160 -9.69 23.72 -9.64
N ASN A 161 -9.42 22.93 -8.61
CA ASN A 161 -10.39 22.55 -7.58
C ASN A 161 -11.57 21.75 -8.20
N ASN A 162 -11.22 20.68 -8.91
CA ASN A 162 -12.14 19.69 -9.47
C ASN A 162 -11.66 18.28 -9.07
N GLN A 163 -12.25 17.22 -9.63
CA GLN A 163 -12.00 15.83 -9.26
C GLN A 163 -11.38 15.02 -10.42
N LEU A 164 -10.71 15.69 -11.37
CA LEU A 164 -10.16 15.09 -12.58
C LEU A 164 -9.04 14.10 -12.25
N GLU A 165 -9.20 12.82 -12.56
CA GLU A 165 -8.15 11.80 -12.41
C GLU A 165 -7.22 11.74 -13.64
N MET A 166 -7.71 12.18 -14.80
CA MET A 166 -6.94 12.40 -16.03
C MET A 166 -7.59 13.51 -16.87
N LEU A 167 -6.84 14.04 -17.85
CA LEU A 167 -7.41 14.87 -18.91
C LEU A 167 -7.77 13.95 -20.09
N PRO A 168 -8.99 14.02 -20.67
CA PRO A 168 -9.31 13.22 -21.86
C PRO A 168 -8.48 13.62 -23.06
N ASP A 169 -8.26 12.68 -23.98
CA ASP A 169 -7.60 12.95 -25.24
C ASP A 169 -8.47 13.79 -26.19
N ASN A 170 -7.80 14.46 -27.14
CA ASN A 170 -8.44 15.13 -28.27
C ASN A 170 -9.43 16.27 -27.93
N LEU A 171 -9.24 17.00 -26.83
CA LEU A 171 -10.02 18.20 -26.49
C LEU A 171 -9.91 19.33 -27.53
N GLY A 172 -8.95 19.23 -28.47
CA GLY A 172 -8.86 20.11 -29.65
C GLY A 172 -8.37 21.54 -29.37
N LEU A 173 -7.88 21.81 -28.16
CA LEU A 173 -7.48 23.14 -27.68
C LEU A 173 -6.06 23.53 -28.15
N SER A 174 -5.80 23.39 -29.46
CA SER A 174 -4.47 23.58 -30.10
C SER A 174 -3.82 24.96 -29.93
N HIS A 175 -4.58 25.96 -29.44
CA HIS A 175 -4.12 27.33 -29.21
C HIS A 175 -3.90 27.65 -27.72
N LEU A 176 -4.06 26.66 -26.83
CA LEU A 176 -3.97 26.83 -25.39
C LEU A 176 -2.53 27.18 -24.97
N ARG A 177 -2.40 28.22 -24.14
CA ARG A 177 -1.14 28.76 -23.61
C ARG A 177 -1.04 28.63 -22.09
N ILE A 178 -2.15 28.73 -21.37
CA ILE A 178 -2.21 28.66 -19.91
C ILE A 178 -3.19 27.58 -19.51
N LEU A 179 -2.72 26.58 -18.76
CA LEU A 179 -3.54 25.53 -18.18
C LEU A 179 -3.34 25.47 -16.67
N ARG A 180 -4.42 25.62 -15.90
CA ARG A 180 -4.43 25.48 -14.45
C ARG A 180 -5.28 24.26 -14.08
N CYS A 181 -4.63 23.25 -13.51
CA CYS A 181 -5.25 22.03 -13.01
C CYS A 181 -4.92 21.78 -11.53
N CYS A 182 -4.50 22.81 -10.78
CA CYS A 182 -4.21 22.69 -9.35
C CYS A 182 -5.39 22.11 -8.57
N ASN A 183 -5.13 21.38 -7.49
CA ASN A 183 -6.15 20.74 -6.65
C ASN A 183 -7.11 19.87 -7.49
N ASN A 184 -6.57 18.83 -8.11
CA ASN A 184 -7.29 17.78 -8.84
C ASN A 184 -6.73 16.41 -8.41
N GLN A 185 -7.05 15.35 -9.14
CA GLN A 185 -6.65 13.98 -8.86
C GLN A 185 -5.76 13.39 -9.96
N LEU A 186 -5.08 14.23 -10.75
CA LEU A 186 -4.33 13.78 -11.94
C LEU A 186 -3.26 12.77 -11.54
N GLY A 187 -3.33 11.56 -12.12
CA GLY A 187 -2.34 10.50 -11.98
C GLY A 187 -1.44 10.29 -13.20
N ASP A 188 -1.76 10.92 -14.32
CA ASP A 188 -0.90 10.96 -15.51
C ASP A 188 -0.93 12.35 -16.16
N VAL A 189 0.18 12.68 -16.82
CA VAL A 189 0.43 13.91 -17.57
C VAL A 189 0.59 13.67 -19.08
N THR A 190 0.67 12.42 -19.57
CA THR A 190 0.86 12.11 -21.00
C THR A 190 -0.10 12.88 -21.91
N ALA A 191 -1.38 12.93 -21.54
CA ALA A 191 -2.44 13.64 -22.26
C ALA A 191 -2.20 15.16 -22.45
N LEU A 192 -1.20 15.76 -21.79
CA LEU A 192 -0.79 17.15 -22.03
C LEU A 192 -0.16 17.36 -23.42
N CYS A 193 0.32 16.31 -24.10
CA CYS A 193 0.90 16.40 -25.45
C CYS A 193 -0.04 17.06 -26.47
N GLN A 194 -1.36 17.01 -26.24
CA GLN A 194 -2.37 17.64 -27.09
C GLN A 194 -2.37 19.19 -27.05
N PHE A 195 -1.55 19.81 -26.19
CA PHE A 195 -1.43 21.27 -26.03
C PHE A 195 -0.04 21.81 -26.44
N PRO A 196 0.42 21.62 -27.69
CA PRO A 196 1.80 21.91 -28.12
C PRO A 196 2.18 23.41 -28.15
N GLN A 197 1.30 24.31 -27.72
CA GLN A 197 1.55 25.75 -27.58
C GLN A 197 1.51 26.24 -26.12
N LEU A 198 1.52 25.33 -25.12
CA LEU A 198 1.43 25.70 -23.72
C LEU A 198 2.69 26.45 -23.24
N GLU A 199 2.47 27.59 -22.57
CA GLU A 199 3.50 28.51 -22.04
C GLU A 199 3.52 28.53 -20.49
N GLU A 200 2.36 28.45 -19.83
CA GLU A 200 2.23 28.26 -18.38
C GLU A 200 1.41 27.00 -18.04
N LEU A 201 1.89 26.21 -17.09
CA LEU A 201 1.19 25.06 -16.51
C LEU A 201 1.14 25.17 -14.99
N SER A 202 0.04 24.70 -14.37
CA SER A 202 -0.07 24.59 -12.92
C SER A 202 -0.75 23.28 -12.53
N LEU A 203 -0.02 22.43 -11.81
CA LEU A 203 -0.38 21.06 -11.39
C LEU A 203 -0.26 20.86 -9.86
N GLU A 204 0.07 21.90 -9.11
CA GLU A 204 0.18 21.90 -7.64
C GLU A 204 -1.08 21.33 -6.95
N GLY A 205 -0.92 20.47 -5.94
CA GLY A 205 -2.05 19.82 -5.27
C GLY A 205 -2.72 18.69 -6.06
N ASN A 206 -2.04 18.07 -7.04
CA ASN A 206 -2.44 16.78 -7.61
C ASN A 206 -1.70 15.65 -6.89
N PRO A 207 -2.38 14.80 -6.10
CA PRO A 207 -1.73 13.90 -5.13
C PRO A 207 -1.10 12.65 -5.75
N PHE A 208 -1.37 12.36 -7.02
CA PHE A 208 -0.87 11.17 -7.71
C PHE A 208 0.27 11.49 -8.69
N LEU A 209 0.63 12.77 -8.87
CA LEU A 209 1.77 13.17 -9.72
C LEU A 209 3.10 13.05 -8.98
N THR A 210 4.07 12.41 -9.62
CA THR A 210 5.39 12.11 -9.07
C THR A 210 6.48 13.03 -9.64
N VAL A 211 7.73 12.83 -9.20
CA VAL A 211 8.90 13.46 -9.82
C VAL A 211 9.07 13.02 -11.29
N ASN A 212 8.67 11.81 -11.66
CA ASN A 212 8.70 11.35 -13.05
C ASN A 212 7.77 12.18 -13.93
N ASP A 213 6.59 12.54 -13.44
CA ASP A 213 5.60 13.32 -14.18
C ASP A 213 6.03 14.77 -14.38
N ASN A 214 6.71 15.36 -13.39
CA ASN A 214 7.35 16.65 -13.53
C ASN A 214 8.46 16.65 -14.61
N LEU A 215 9.14 15.51 -14.83
CA LEU A 215 10.04 15.34 -15.97
C LEU A 215 9.26 15.13 -17.28
N LYS A 216 8.28 14.21 -17.34
CA LYS A 216 7.42 13.98 -18.52
C LYS A 216 6.85 15.29 -19.07
N VAL A 217 6.33 16.17 -18.19
CA VAL A 217 5.84 17.52 -18.53
C VAL A 217 6.83 18.33 -19.38
N SER A 218 8.12 18.25 -19.09
CA SER A 218 9.17 19.00 -19.82
C SER A 218 9.43 18.45 -21.23
N PHE A 219 9.11 17.18 -21.49
CA PHE A 219 9.18 16.56 -22.82
C PHE A 219 7.91 16.79 -23.64
N LEU A 220 6.75 16.65 -23.00
CA LEU A 220 5.43 16.74 -23.64
C LEU A 220 5.09 18.17 -24.10
N LEU A 221 5.74 19.18 -23.52
CA LEU A 221 5.44 20.60 -23.70
C LEU A 221 6.71 21.44 -23.95
N PRO A 222 7.37 21.34 -25.12
CA PRO A 222 8.65 22.00 -25.40
C PRO A 222 8.60 23.55 -25.44
N LYS A 223 7.40 24.15 -25.40
CA LYS A 223 7.23 25.62 -25.34
C LYS A 223 6.97 26.14 -23.91
N LEU A 224 6.95 25.24 -22.93
CA LEU A 224 6.58 25.54 -21.56
C LEU A 224 7.63 26.41 -20.87
N ARG A 225 7.24 27.62 -20.50
CA ARG A 225 8.12 28.59 -19.84
C ARG A 225 8.06 28.50 -18.32
N LYS A 226 6.93 28.02 -17.79
CA LYS A 226 6.60 28.15 -16.36
C LYS A 226 5.75 26.99 -15.85
N VAL A 227 6.16 26.41 -14.73
CA VAL A 227 5.47 25.30 -14.05
C VAL A 227 5.29 25.66 -12.57
N ASN A 228 4.06 25.55 -12.06
CA ASN A 228 3.73 25.83 -10.65
C ASN A 228 4.28 27.20 -10.18
N GLY A 229 4.15 28.21 -11.04
CA GLY A 229 4.61 29.58 -10.79
C GLY A 229 6.12 29.84 -10.96
N LYS A 230 6.94 28.81 -11.16
CA LYS A 230 8.41 28.87 -11.30
C LYS A 230 8.84 28.76 -12.77
N ASP A 231 9.97 29.32 -13.14
CA ASP A 231 10.53 29.21 -14.49
C ASP A 231 11.00 27.77 -14.79
N ALA A 232 10.69 27.25 -15.98
CA ALA A 232 10.95 25.87 -16.37
C ALA A 232 12.40 25.62 -16.88
N SER A 233 13.16 26.67 -17.15
CA SER A 233 14.47 26.63 -17.80
C SER A 233 15.51 25.81 -17.03
N SER A 234 15.49 25.84 -15.69
CA SER A 234 16.38 25.02 -14.86
C SER A 234 16.16 23.53 -15.07
N THR A 235 14.90 23.10 -15.21
CA THR A 235 14.53 21.70 -15.44
C THR A 235 14.82 21.28 -16.88
N SER A 236 14.54 22.16 -17.85
CA SER A 236 14.78 21.93 -19.28
C SER A 236 16.23 21.53 -19.56
N SER A 237 17.21 22.28 -19.04
CA SER A 237 18.63 21.96 -19.25
C SER A 237 19.08 20.60 -18.67
N GLN A 238 18.46 20.13 -17.58
CA GLN A 238 18.75 18.80 -17.02
C GLN A 238 18.07 17.70 -17.87
N VAL A 239 16.85 17.98 -18.33
CA VAL A 239 16.03 17.15 -19.22
C VAL A 239 16.67 16.96 -20.59
N GLU A 240 17.25 18.00 -21.20
CA GLU A 240 17.96 17.95 -22.49
C GLU A 240 19.21 17.07 -22.43
N ASN A 241 20.01 17.21 -21.36
CA ASN A 241 21.18 16.37 -21.13
C ASN A 241 20.79 14.90 -20.91
N LEU A 242 19.73 14.66 -20.14
CA LEU A 242 19.14 13.33 -19.95
C LEU A 242 18.60 12.74 -21.26
N ASN A 243 17.92 13.54 -22.08
CA ASN A 243 17.42 13.12 -23.39
C ASN A 243 18.56 12.71 -24.32
N ARG A 244 19.59 13.56 -24.47
CA ARG A 244 20.72 13.30 -25.38
C ARG A 244 21.48 12.02 -25.02
N GLU A 245 21.70 11.77 -23.72
CA GLU A 245 22.32 10.55 -23.21
C GLU A 245 21.43 9.31 -23.44
N LEU A 246 20.11 9.41 -23.20
CA LEU A 246 19.17 8.32 -23.50
C LEU A 246 19.12 8.04 -25.01
N THR A 247 19.05 9.07 -25.86
CA THR A 247 19.05 8.93 -27.32
C THR A 247 20.32 8.24 -27.80
N SER A 248 21.49 8.68 -27.34
CA SER A 248 22.77 8.03 -27.66
C SER A 248 22.84 6.56 -27.24
N ARG A 249 22.25 6.20 -26.09
CA ARG A 249 22.19 4.80 -25.63
C ARG A 249 21.23 3.96 -26.47
N VAL A 250 20.08 4.52 -26.86
CA VAL A 250 19.09 3.81 -27.68
C VAL A 250 19.58 3.64 -29.13
N THR A 251 20.27 4.63 -29.72
CA THR A 251 20.89 4.47 -31.05
C THR A 251 22.03 3.46 -31.03
N ALA A 252 22.91 3.48 -30.01
CA ALA A 252 23.95 2.46 -29.87
C ALA A 252 23.37 1.04 -29.65
N HIS A 253 22.20 0.94 -29.00
CA HIS A 253 21.46 -0.32 -28.88
C HIS A 253 20.81 -0.75 -30.21
N TRP A 254 20.30 0.20 -31.00
CA TRP A 254 19.76 -0.04 -32.35
C TRP A 254 20.84 -0.55 -33.31
N GLU A 255 21.97 0.13 -33.39
CA GLU A 255 23.11 -0.29 -34.24
C GLU A 255 23.56 -1.71 -33.88
N LYS A 256 23.69 -2.02 -32.58
CA LYS A 256 24.05 -3.36 -32.10
C LYS A 256 22.98 -4.41 -32.38
N PHE A 257 21.70 -4.05 -32.29
CA PHE A 257 20.57 -4.95 -32.57
C PHE A 257 20.49 -5.26 -34.07
N MET A 258 20.52 -4.23 -34.93
CA MET A 258 20.53 -4.37 -36.39
C MET A 258 21.74 -5.17 -36.89
N ALA A 259 22.92 -5.02 -36.26
CA ALA A 259 24.10 -5.82 -36.56
C ALA A 259 24.02 -7.29 -36.09
N SER A 260 22.94 -7.69 -35.41
CA SER A 260 22.71 -9.07 -34.95
C SER A 260 21.52 -9.78 -35.62
N LEU A 261 20.74 -9.07 -36.44
CA LEU A 261 19.65 -9.64 -37.23
C LEU A 261 20.17 -10.37 -38.47
N SER A 262 19.39 -11.36 -38.91
CA SER A 262 19.58 -12.07 -40.18
C SER A 262 18.79 -11.42 -41.33
N PRO A 263 19.18 -11.62 -42.61
CA PRO A 263 18.53 -10.95 -43.75
C PRO A 263 17.08 -11.37 -44.04
N GLU A 264 16.54 -12.36 -43.32
CA GLU A 264 15.25 -13.01 -43.59
C GLU A 264 14.18 -12.75 -42.50
N GLU A 265 14.49 -11.93 -41.49
CA GLU A 265 13.58 -11.68 -40.37
C GLU A 265 12.48 -10.64 -40.68
N GLU A 266 11.25 -10.93 -40.23
CA GLU A 266 10.07 -10.08 -40.37
C GLU A 266 10.30 -8.69 -39.75
N THR A 267 10.32 -7.65 -40.57
CA THR A 267 10.78 -6.30 -40.19
C THR A 267 9.96 -5.69 -39.05
N GLU A 268 8.63 -5.79 -39.07
CA GLU A 268 7.75 -5.28 -38.00
C GLU A 268 8.00 -5.99 -36.66
N LYS A 269 8.28 -7.30 -36.70
CA LYS A 269 8.55 -8.12 -35.52
C LYS A 269 9.92 -7.79 -34.94
N ALA A 270 10.95 -7.67 -35.78
CA ALA A 270 12.28 -7.23 -35.39
C ALA A 270 12.24 -5.81 -34.78
N GLN A 271 11.43 -4.90 -35.33
CA GLN A 271 11.20 -3.56 -34.76
C GLN A 271 10.53 -3.61 -33.38
N ALA A 272 9.50 -4.45 -33.20
CA ALA A 272 8.87 -4.65 -31.90
C ALA A 272 9.83 -5.28 -30.87
N ASP A 273 10.67 -6.23 -31.29
CA ASP A 273 11.69 -6.85 -30.44
C ASP A 273 12.84 -5.91 -30.10
N PHE A 274 13.20 -4.98 -30.99
CA PHE A 274 14.09 -3.86 -30.65
C PHE A 274 13.49 -2.99 -29.54
N VAL A 275 12.25 -2.52 -29.68
CA VAL A 275 11.61 -1.67 -28.64
C VAL A 275 11.57 -2.41 -27.30
N ARG A 276 11.19 -3.70 -27.29
CA ARG A 276 11.23 -4.54 -26.08
C ARG A 276 12.64 -4.68 -25.50
N SER A 277 13.66 -4.89 -26.32
CA SER A 277 15.05 -5.02 -25.89
C SER A 277 15.62 -3.71 -25.35
N ALA A 278 15.44 -2.58 -26.04
CA ALA A 278 15.91 -1.28 -25.59
C ALA A 278 15.26 -0.87 -24.25
N VAL A 279 13.94 -1.04 -24.11
CA VAL A 279 13.19 -0.78 -22.87
C VAL A 279 13.64 -1.68 -21.70
N ARG A 280 14.14 -2.89 -21.99
CA ARG A 280 14.73 -3.80 -20.99
C ARG A 280 16.16 -3.41 -20.61
N ASP A 281 17.01 -3.14 -21.61
CA ASP A 281 18.47 -3.13 -21.45
C ASP A 281 19.06 -1.72 -21.28
N VAL A 282 18.43 -0.70 -21.86
CA VAL A 282 18.86 0.69 -21.66
C VAL A 282 18.45 1.14 -20.26
N ARG A 283 19.47 1.43 -19.44
CA ARG A 283 19.35 1.98 -18.09
C ARG A 283 20.26 3.20 -17.95
N TYR A 284 19.73 4.24 -17.32
CA TYR A 284 20.44 5.47 -16.99
C TYR A 284 19.66 6.26 -15.91
N GLY A 285 20.39 7.06 -15.13
CA GLY A 285 19.85 7.81 -13.99
C GLY A 285 19.71 6.96 -12.71
N PRO A 286 19.29 7.58 -11.59
CA PRO A 286 18.99 6.90 -10.34
C PRO A 286 17.67 6.11 -10.43
N GLU A 287 17.51 5.08 -9.59
CA GLU A 287 16.36 4.16 -9.62
C GLU A 287 15.00 4.86 -9.45
N SER A 288 14.97 5.98 -8.73
CA SER A 288 13.78 6.84 -8.58
C SER A 288 13.25 7.43 -9.88
N LEU A 289 14.09 7.50 -10.93
CA LEU A 289 13.74 7.93 -12.28
C LEU A 289 13.62 6.77 -13.27
N SER A 290 13.67 5.51 -12.81
CA SER A 290 13.67 4.32 -13.68
C SER A 290 12.40 4.19 -14.53
N GLU A 291 11.26 4.65 -14.03
CA GLU A 291 9.99 4.72 -14.77
C GLU A 291 10.06 5.78 -15.87
N PHE A 292 10.48 7.01 -15.54
CA PHE A 292 10.69 8.07 -16.54
C PHE A 292 11.68 7.64 -17.63
N THR A 293 12.84 7.09 -17.24
CA THR A 293 13.86 6.58 -18.17
C THR A 293 13.26 5.51 -19.08
N ARG A 294 12.51 4.56 -18.54
CA ARG A 294 11.85 3.49 -19.32
C ARG A 294 10.81 4.04 -20.31
N TRP A 295 10.05 5.05 -19.89
CA TRP A 295 9.08 5.74 -20.74
C TRP A 295 9.77 6.49 -21.89
N ARG A 296 10.79 7.31 -21.63
CA ARG A 296 11.49 8.06 -22.69
C ARG A 296 12.31 7.15 -23.61
N VAL A 297 12.89 6.05 -23.09
CA VAL A 297 13.54 5.01 -23.92
C VAL A 297 12.55 4.40 -24.91
N ARG A 298 11.33 4.05 -24.46
CA ARG A 298 10.28 3.54 -25.37
C ARG A 298 9.99 4.55 -26.49
N MET A 299 9.71 5.81 -26.13
CA MET A 299 9.43 6.87 -27.10
C MET A 299 10.56 7.03 -28.13
N ILE A 300 11.82 7.04 -27.70
CA ILE A 300 12.98 7.15 -28.60
C ILE A 300 13.09 5.92 -29.51
N SER A 301 12.85 4.71 -28.99
CA SER A 301 12.86 3.48 -29.80
C SER A 301 11.75 3.49 -30.86
N GLU A 302 10.56 3.98 -30.52
CA GLU A 302 9.42 4.11 -31.44
C GLU A 302 9.67 5.23 -32.47
N GLU A 303 10.25 6.36 -32.06
CA GLU A 303 10.73 7.44 -32.94
C GLU A 303 11.77 6.94 -33.98
N LEU A 304 12.75 6.13 -33.55
CA LEU A 304 13.79 5.57 -34.44
C LEU A 304 13.26 4.48 -35.39
N VAL A 305 12.33 3.64 -34.93
CA VAL A 305 11.64 2.67 -35.78
C VAL A 305 10.85 3.40 -36.87
N ALA A 306 10.09 4.44 -36.50
CA ALA A 306 9.32 5.24 -37.45
C ALA A 306 10.20 6.05 -38.43
N SER A 307 11.44 6.39 -38.06
CA SER A 307 12.41 7.07 -38.95
C SER A 307 13.20 6.14 -39.86
N GLY A 308 12.95 4.82 -39.80
CA GLY A 308 13.70 3.81 -40.55
C GLY A 308 15.17 3.71 -40.16
N GLY A 309 15.56 4.16 -38.95
CA GLY A 309 16.95 4.23 -38.51
C GLY A 309 17.76 5.39 -39.09
N THR A 310 17.13 6.35 -39.78
CA THR A 310 17.80 7.58 -40.24
C THR A 310 18.07 8.51 -39.05
N GLN A 311 19.22 9.19 -39.02
CA GLN A 311 19.62 10.06 -37.91
C GLN A 311 18.56 11.13 -37.60
N VAL A 312 18.22 11.26 -36.32
CA VAL A 312 17.43 12.39 -35.79
C VAL A 312 18.29 13.65 -35.91
N HIS A 313 17.96 14.52 -36.87
CA HIS A 313 18.73 15.74 -37.12
C HIS A 313 18.60 16.73 -35.95
N GLU A 314 19.72 17.00 -35.28
CA GLU A 314 19.85 18.05 -34.27
C GLU A 314 19.84 19.42 -34.99
N ALA A 315 18.70 20.13 -34.91
CA ALA A 315 18.43 21.32 -35.70
C ALA A 315 17.79 22.45 -34.87
N ASP A 316 18.59 23.09 -34.01
CA ASP A 316 18.61 24.56 -33.79
C ASP A 316 19.55 24.93 -32.62
N ILE A 317 20.70 25.58 -32.90
CA ILE A 317 21.35 26.64 -32.10
C ILE A 317 22.66 27.11 -32.80
N PRO A 318 23.07 28.40 -32.72
CA PRO A 318 24.10 28.98 -33.63
C PRO A 318 25.58 28.84 -33.18
N GLU A 319 26.50 28.97 -34.13
CA GLU A 319 27.96 28.84 -33.94
C GLU A 319 28.66 29.93 -33.11
N LYS A 320 29.72 29.51 -32.38
CA LYS A 320 31.06 30.15 -32.19
C LYS A 320 31.88 29.34 -31.16
N SER A 321 33.20 29.20 -31.19
CA SER A 321 34.26 29.35 -32.22
C SER A 321 35.58 28.73 -31.68
N PRO A 322 36.53 28.23 -32.50
CA PRO A 322 37.52 27.23 -32.05
C PRO A 322 38.95 27.71 -31.72
N LYS A 323 39.79 26.74 -31.26
CA LYS A 323 41.25 26.73 -30.93
C LYS A 323 41.56 26.79 -29.41
N ALA A 324 42.63 26.18 -28.87
CA ALA A 324 43.87 25.73 -29.52
C ALA A 324 44.48 24.38 -29.01
N THR A 325 45.49 23.94 -29.77
CA THR A 325 46.53 22.88 -29.59
C THR A 325 47.29 22.86 -28.25
N ALA A 326 48.12 21.87 -27.87
CA ALA A 326 48.36 20.44 -28.18
C ALA A 326 49.67 19.98 -27.45
N ILE A 327 50.01 18.68 -27.39
CA ILE A 327 51.40 18.08 -27.36
C ILE A 327 51.34 16.53 -27.27
N GLN A 328 52.44 15.82 -27.61
CA GLN A 328 52.52 14.35 -27.83
C GLN A 328 53.59 13.65 -26.93
N GLY A 329 53.50 12.31 -26.76
CA GLY A 329 54.55 11.47 -26.13
C GLY A 329 54.18 9.96 -26.01
N PRO A 330 54.97 8.96 -26.49
CA PRO A 330 54.48 7.57 -26.65
C PRO A 330 55.34 6.41 -26.06
N ARG A 331 54.89 5.15 -26.31
CA ARG A 331 55.54 3.79 -26.16
C ARG A 331 55.48 3.14 -24.75
N ALA A 332 55.49 1.80 -24.56
CA ALA A 332 55.63 0.62 -25.46
C ALA A 332 54.84 -0.65 -24.98
N ARG A 333 54.87 -1.74 -25.76
CA ARG A 333 54.40 -3.12 -25.42
C ARG A 333 55.50 -3.97 -24.73
N PRO A 334 55.17 -5.19 -24.23
CA PRO A 334 55.63 -6.41 -24.95
C PRO A 334 54.54 -7.51 -25.13
N VAL A 335 54.89 -8.64 -25.77
CA VAL A 335 53.97 -9.72 -26.26
C VAL A 335 54.68 -11.10 -26.26
N ALA A 336 53.92 -12.21 -26.22
CA ALA A 336 54.31 -13.63 -26.43
C ALA A 336 55.07 -14.31 -25.25
N CYS A 337 55.06 -15.64 -25.03
CA CYS A 337 54.39 -16.81 -25.65
C CYS A 337 54.20 -17.93 -24.55
N LYS A 338 53.88 -19.23 -24.73
CA LYS A 338 53.72 -20.18 -25.87
C LYS A 338 52.75 -21.35 -25.48
N ARG A 339 52.73 -22.43 -26.29
CA ARG A 339 52.17 -23.81 -26.13
C ARG A 339 53.16 -24.79 -26.86
N PRO A 340 53.04 -26.15 -26.87
CA PRO A 340 51.81 -26.97 -26.76
C PRO A 340 51.92 -28.39 -26.09
N ASP A 341 50.84 -29.19 -26.20
CA ASP A 341 50.63 -30.68 -26.24
C ASP A 341 51.38 -31.63 -25.24
N ASP A 342 50.73 -32.62 -24.58
CA ASP A 342 50.36 -33.95 -25.14
C ASP A 342 49.36 -34.79 -24.28
N VAL A 343 48.87 -35.92 -24.80
CA VAL A 343 47.78 -36.82 -24.26
C VAL A 343 47.97 -38.26 -24.82
N PRO A 344 47.45 -39.41 -24.27
CA PRO A 344 46.76 -39.76 -23.00
C PRO A 344 47.44 -40.90 -22.19
N LEU A 345 46.81 -41.41 -21.12
CA LEU A 345 46.49 -42.86 -21.01
C LEU A 345 45.37 -43.16 -19.98
N ASN A 346 44.88 -44.41 -19.96
CA ASN A 346 43.60 -44.84 -19.38
C ASN A 346 43.73 -46.22 -18.70
N ARG A 347 43.08 -46.44 -17.52
CA ARG A 347 42.43 -47.73 -17.17
C ARG A 347 41.52 -47.70 -15.93
N SER A 348 40.23 -47.98 -16.17
CA SER A 348 39.30 -48.67 -15.26
C SER A 348 39.77 -50.09 -14.92
N PRO A 349 39.25 -50.80 -13.88
CA PRO A 349 37.93 -51.47 -13.96
C PRO A 349 37.22 -51.64 -12.58
N TYR A 350 36.12 -52.39 -12.35
CA TYR A 350 35.19 -53.16 -13.20
C TYR A 350 33.72 -52.96 -12.71
N LYS A 351 32.74 -53.48 -13.46
CA LYS A 351 31.27 -53.46 -13.21
C LYS A 351 30.79 -54.50 -12.19
N ARG A 352 29.55 -54.33 -11.71
CA ARG A 352 28.47 -55.32 -11.96
C ARG A 352 27.10 -54.64 -12.09
N VAL A 353 26.21 -55.26 -12.86
CA VAL A 353 24.85 -54.82 -13.18
C VAL A 353 23.92 -56.01 -12.96
N CYS A 354 22.72 -55.76 -12.43
CA CYS A 354 21.58 -56.69 -12.50
C CYS A 354 20.34 -55.89 -12.92
N THR A 355 19.51 -56.47 -13.79
CA THR A 355 18.30 -55.86 -14.35
C THR A 355 17.19 -56.90 -14.48
N SER A 356 16.05 -56.65 -13.83
CA SER A 356 14.75 -57.34 -14.05
C SER A 356 13.65 -56.44 -13.41
N PRO A 357 12.33 -56.69 -13.61
CA PRO A 357 11.55 -55.74 -14.42
C PRO A 357 10.37 -55.08 -13.68
N LEU A 358 9.55 -54.34 -14.44
CA LEU A 358 8.36 -53.61 -13.98
C LEU A 358 7.39 -54.45 -13.14
N ALA A 359 6.79 -53.80 -12.14
CA ALA A 359 5.48 -54.15 -11.61
C ALA A 359 4.59 -52.89 -11.65
N GLN A 360 3.52 -52.92 -12.46
CA GLN A 360 2.43 -51.96 -12.34
C GLN A 360 1.58 -52.31 -11.12
N VAL A 361 1.14 -51.32 -10.36
CA VAL A 361 0.01 -51.47 -9.43
C VAL A 361 -0.95 -50.31 -9.68
N GLU A 362 -1.89 -50.52 -10.60
CA GLU A 362 -3.03 -49.61 -10.76
C GLU A 362 -4.00 -49.79 -9.58
N GLY A 363 -3.99 -48.83 -8.66
CA GLY A 363 -4.93 -48.80 -7.52
C GLY A 363 -6.13 -47.90 -7.80
N ARG A 364 -7.17 -48.40 -8.47
CA ARG A 364 -8.49 -47.72 -8.53
C ARG A 364 -9.21 -47.87 -7.19
N PRO A 365 -9.65 -46.78 -6.53
CA PRO A 365 -10.73 -46.82 -5.56
C PRO A 365 -12.06 -46.68 -6.31
N THR A 366 -12.79 -47.77 -6.52
CA THR A 366 -14.12 -47.72 -7.13
C THR A 366 -15.20 -47.41 -6.10
N GLY A 367 -15.53 -46.12 -5.97
CA GLY A 367 -16.89 -45.63 -5.71
C GLY A 367 -17.56 -45.91 -4.34
N SER A 368 -17.79 -44.81 -3.61
CA SER A 368 -19.10 -44.56 -2.98
C SER A 368 -19.38 -43.06 -3.08
N ASP A 369 -20.49 -42.68 -3.73
CA ASP A 369 -20.79 -41.27 -3.97
C ASP A 369 -21.04 -40.48 -2.67
N GLY A 370 -20.46 -39.29 -2.63
CA GLY A 370 -20.48 -38.35 -1.52
C GLY A 370 -19.88 -37.02 -1.97
N SER A 371 -20.36 -36.51 -3.10
CA SER A 371 -19.76 -35.44 -3.90
C SER A 371 -19.83 -34.07 -3.24
N GLN A 372 -18.96 -33.87 -2.25
CA GLN A 372 -18.43 -32.55 -1.89
C GLN A 372 -18.01 -31.80 -3.16
N PRO A 373 -18.39 -30.51 -3.34
CA PRO A 373 -17.99 -29.75 -4.50
C PRO A 373 -16.48 -29.52 -4.46
N THR A 374 -15.73 -30.20 -5.35
CA THR A 374 -14.29 -30.04 -5.43
C THR A 374 -13.95 -28.63 -5.88
N LEU A 375 -13.24 -27.89 -5.03
CA LEU A 375 -12.76 -26.54 -5.33
C LEU A 375 -11.84 -26.60 -6.57
N LYS A 376 -12.24 -25.94 -7.66
CA LYS A 376 -11.44 -25.85 -8.87
C LYS A 376 -10.52 -24.65 -8.74
N LEU A 377 -9.23 -24.93 -8.51
CA LEU A 377 -8.17 -23.94 -8.41
C LEU A 377 -7.13 -24.24 -9.48
N GLU A 378 -7.05 -23.41 -10.51
CA GLU A 378 -6.10 -23.56 -11.61
C GLU A 378 -4.92 -22.59 -11.46
N PRO A 379 -3.66 -23.04 -11.67
CA PRO A 379 -2.48 -22.19 -11.52
C PRO A 379 -2.32 -21.24 -12.72
N LEU A 380 -2.42 -19.93 -12.48
CA LEU A 380 -2.23 -18.90 -13.49
C LEU A 380 -0.75 -18.52 -13.68
N TYR A 381 -0.06 -18.19 -12.58
CA TYR A 381 1.24 -17.50 -12.64
C TYR A 381 2.28 -18.06 -11.67
N PHE A 382 3.54 -18.08 -12.12
CA PHE A 382 4.73 -18.38 -11.32
C PHE A 382 5.75 -17.25 -11.52
N LEU A 383 5.94 -16.41 -10.51
CA LEU A 383 6.63 -15.13 -10.61
C LEU A 383 7.85 -15.08 -9.69
N GLN A 384 9.04 -14.93 -10.28
CA GLN A 384 10.33 -14.85 -9.58
C GLN A 384 10.68 -13.42 -9.17
N CYS A 385 9.71 -12.67 -8.65
CA CYS A 385 9.75 -11.21 -8.60
C CYS A 385 10.73 -10.63 -7.55
N HIS A 386 11.18 -11.38 -6.55
CA HIS A 386 12.08 -10.89 -5.50
C HIS A 386 13.58 -11.04 -5.80
N SER A 387 13.97 -11.70 -6.91
CA SER A 387 15.36 -12.03 -7.24
C SER A 387 16.38 -10.92 -6.97
N LYS A 388 17.48 -11.31 -6.32
CA LYS A 388 18.70 -10.51 -6.17
C LYS A 388 19.18 -10.08 -7.56
N ASN A 389 19.29 -8.77 -7.73
CA ASN A 389 19.64 -8.10 -8.99
C ASN A 389 18.78 -8.50 -10.20
N ASN A 390 17.52 -8.95 -9.96
CA ASN A 390 16.60 -9.49 -10.95
C ASN A 390 17.15 -10.70 -11.74
N SER A 391 18.09 -11.47 -11.17
CA SER A 391 18.61 -12.68 -11.83
C SER A 391 17.56 -13.80 -11.88
N PRO A 392 17.36 -14.46 -13.04
CA PRO A 392 16.53 -15.67 -13.12
C PRO A 392 17.18 -16.90 -12.46
N GLN A 393 18.47 -16.83 -12.11
CA GLN A 393 19.18 -17.92 -11.42
C GLN A 393 19.02 -17.87 -9.90
N ASP A 394 18.44 -16.81 -9.34
CA ASP A 394 18.28 -16.69 -7.89
C ASP A 394 17.06 -17.47 -7.41
N LEU A 395 17.28 -18.73 -7.00
CA LEU A 395 16.31 -19.57 -6.30
C LEU A 395 16.61 -19.61 -4.77
N ASN A 396 17.41 -18.67 -4.25
CA ASN A 396 17.86 -18.64 -2.85
C ASN A 396 17.26 -17.46 -2.04
N THR A 397 16.38 -16.67 -2.63
CA THR A 397 15.72 -15.54 -1.96
C THR A 397 14.37 -15.98 -1.39
N GLN A 398 14.38 -16.31 -0.11
CA GLN A 398 13.19 -16.78 0.61
C GLN A 398 12.11 -15.69 0.68
N LEU A 399 10.87 -16.10 0.42
CA LEU A 399 9.66 -15.28 0.52
C LEU A 399 8.94 -15.59 1.84
N TRP A 400 8.46 -14.56 2.53
CA TRP A 400 8.04 -14.67 3.93
C TRP A 400 6.55 -14.41 4.15
N ALA A 401 6.01 -13.29 3.66
CA ALA A 401 4.63 -12.91 3.90
C ALA A 401 3.98 -12.26 2.67
N CYS A 402 2.68 -12.47 2.52
CA CYS A 402 1.83 -11.77 1.58
C CYS A 402 0.54 -11.29 2.25
N ALA A 403 -0.08 -10.27 1.66
CA ALA A 403 -1.39 -9.76 2.06
C ALA A 403 -2.10 -9.11 0.86
N PHE A 404 -3.39 -9.38 0.68
CA PHE A 404 -4.20 -8.74 -0.36
C PHE A 404 -4.52 -7.28 0.00
N GLU A 405 -4.58 -6.43 -1.02
CA GLU A 405 -4.94 -5.03 -0.88
C GLU A 405 -6.43 -4.88 -0.48
N PRO A 406 -6.77 -4.03 0.50
CA PRO A 406 -8.17 -3.82 0.90
C PRO A 406 -8.96 -3.05 -0.18
N ALA A 407 -10.28 -3.25 -0.19
CA ALA A 407 -11.21 -2.54 -1.05
C ALA A 407 -11.17 -1.02 -0.77
N CYS A 408 -11.13 -0.22 -1.84
CA CYS A 408 -10.96 1.24 -1.74
C CYS A 408 -12.30 2.00 -1.64
N GLU A 409 -13.44 1.39 -1.99
CA GLU A 409 -14.74 2.07 -2.08
C GLU A 409 -15.79 1.58 -1.08
N GLU A 410 -16.43 2.53 -0.38
CA GLU A 410 -17.65 2.32 0.39
C GLU A 410 -18.88 2.46 -0.53
N GLY A 411 -19.22 1.40 -1.27
CA GLY A 411 -20.40 1.42 -2.16
C GLY A 411 -20.79 0.08 -2.75
N HIS A 412 -19.81 -0.78 -3.07
CA HIS A 412 -20.04 -2.10 -3.65
C HIS A 412 -19.59 -3.21 -2.69
N THR A 413 -20.55 -3.86 -2.02
CA THR A 413 -20.30 -5.07 -1.23
C THR A 413 -19.78 -6.18 -2.14
N GLY A 414 -18.47 -6.46 -2.08
CA GLY A 414 -17.79 -7.48 -2.88
C GLY A 414 -16.67 -6.99 -3.81
N ALA A 415 -16.42 -5.68 -3.90
CA ALA A 415 -15.36 -5.13 -4.77
C ALA A 415 -13.95 -5.32 -4.17
N THR A 416 -13.38 -6.53 -4.29
CA THR A 416 -12.00 -6.80 -3.85
C THR A 416 -10.98 -6.19 -4.79
N SER A 417 -9.94 -5.53 -4.25
CA SER A 417 -8.73 -5.23 -5.00
C SER A 417 -8.02 -6.55 -5.35
N GLN A 418 -7.75 -6.78 -6.64
CA GLN A 418 -7.09 -8.01 -7.12
C GLN A 418 -5.55 -7.99 -6.91
N SER A 419 -5.02 -6.93 -6.27
CA SER A 419 -3.60 -6.80 -5.93
C SER A 419 -3.21 -7.59 -4.69
N VAL A 420 -2.09 -8.32 -4.76
CA VAL A 420 -1.41 -8.92 -3.61
C VAL A 420 -0.04 -8.25 -3.38
N ALA A 421 0.23 -7.86 -2.13
CA ALA A 421 1.58 -7.49 -1.69
C ALA A 421 2.34 -8.73 -1.24
N THR A 422 3.61 -8.84 -1.59
CA THR A 422 4.52 -9.94 -1.22
C THR A 422 5.85 -9.40 -0.69
N CYS A 423 6.48 -10.05 0.28
CA CYS A 423 7.81 -9.68 0.77
C CYS A 423 8.79 -10.85 0.85
N GLY A 424 10.05 -10.58 0.51
CA GLY A 424 11.11 -11.58 0.41
C GLY A 424 12.46 -10.94 0.08
N GLY A 425 13.50 -11.34 0.81
CA GLY A 425 14.82 -10.70 0.77
C GLY A 425 14.74 -9.17 0.89
N GLU A 426 15.55 -8.46 0.09
CA GLU A 426 15.64 -6.99 0.09
C GLU A 426 14.42 -6.26 -0.53
N ALA A 427 13.35 -6.98 -0.90
CA ALA A 427 12.26 -6.44 -1.73
C ALA A 427 10.85 -6.70 -1.17
N VAL A 428 9.97 -5.73 -1.44
CA VAL A 428 8.52 -5.83 -1.35
C VAL A 428 7.97 -5.61 -2.76
N CYS A 429 7.11 -6.51 -3.23
CA CYS A 429 6.44 -6.40 -4.52
C CYS A 429 4.94 -6.22 -4.30
N VAL A 430 4.26 -5.57 -5.24
CA VAL A 430 2.80 -5.59 -5.37
C VAL A 430 2.49 -6.07 -6.78
N ILE A 431 1.61 -7.07 -6.85
CA ILE A 431 1.33 -7.88 -8.03
C ILE A 431 -0.18 -7.86 -8.26
N ASP A 432 -0.61 -7.57 -9.48
CA ASP A 432 -2.00 -7.83 -9.88
C ASP A 432 -2.18 -9.34 -10.15
N CYS A 433 -3.09 -9.99 -9.42
CA CYS A 433 -3.37 -11.41 -9.60
C CYS A 433 -4.08 -11.73 -10.93
N GLN A 434 -4.78 -10.78 -11.55
CA GLN A 434 -5.49 -11.02 -12.81
C GLN A 434 -4.53 -11.06 -14.01
N THR A 435 -3.54 -10.16 -14.08
CA THR A 435 -2.58 -10.10 -15.20
C THR A 435 -1.21 -10.70 -14.90
N GLY A 436 -0.91 -11.00 -13.63
CA GLY A 436 0.42 -11.43 -13.18
C GLY A 436 1.48 -10.32 -13.21
N ILE A 437 1.09 -9.07 -13.47
CA ILE A 437 2.01 -7.93 -13.60
C ILE A 437 2.43 -7.45 -12.21
N VAL A 438 3.76 -7.33 -12.00
CA VAL A 438 4.34 -6.67 -10.83
C VAL A 438 4.16 -5.15 -11.00
N LEU A 439 3.09 -4.61 -10.43
CA LEU A 439 2.73 -3.19 -10.46
C LEU A 439 3.83 -2.31 -9.84
N HIS A 440 4.35 -2.74 -8.69
CA HIS A 440 5.37 -2.01 -7.93
C HIS A 440 6.40 -2.96 -7.32
N LYS A 441 7.68 -2.55 -7.30
CA LYS A 441 8.76 -3.24 -6.59
C LYS A 441 9.58 -2.24 -5.79
N TYR A 442 9.43 -2.27 -4.48
CA TYR A 442 10.20 -1.44 -3.54
C TYR A 442 11.38 -2.25 -3.00
N LYS A 443 12.61 -1.73 -3.11
CA LYS A 443 13.84 -2.42 -2.70
C LYS A 443 14.67 -1.55 -1.75
N VAL A 444 15.22 -2.16 -0.68
CA VAL A 444 16.14 -1.48 0.27
C VAL A 444 17.39 -2.34 0.49
N PRO A 445 18.57 -1.94 -0.02
CA PRO A 445 19.80 -2.71 0.15
C PRO A 445 20.17 -2.95 1.63
N GLY A 446 20.43 -4.20 1.98
CA GLY A 446 20.76 -4.69 3.33
C GLY A 446 19.62 -4.60 4.36
N GLU A 447 18.38 -4.43 3.91
CA GLU A 447 17.16 -4.76 4.66
C GLU A 447 16.72 -6.15 4.23
N GLU A 448 16.06 -6.93 5.09
CA GLU A 448 15.32 -8.12 4.66
C GLU A 448 13.91 -8.04 5.23
N PHE A 449 12.90 -8.23 4.38
CA PHE A 449 11.49 -8.06 4.76
C PHE A 449 10.85 -9.40 5.11
N PHE A 450 10.34 -9.51 6.34
CA PHE A 450 9.73 -10.72 6.90
C PHE A 450 8.21 -10.62 7.02
N SER A 451 7.66 -9.40 7.04
CA SER A 451 6.23 -9.18 7.24
C SER A 451 5.71 -7.95 6.50
N VAL A 452 4.47 -8.06 6.00
CA VAL A 452 3.68 -7.00 5.36
C VAL A 452 2.24 -7.02 5.86
N ALA A 453 1.62 -5.85 6.00
CA ALA A 453 0.19 -5.71 6.23
C ALA A 453 -0.35 -4.41 5.61
N TRP A 454 -1.63 -4.38 5.29
CA TRP A 454 -2.31 -3.24 4.69
C TRP A 454 -3.24 -2.52 5.68
N THR A 455 -3.44 -1.23 5.44
CA THR A 455 -4.59 -0.46 5.94
C THR A 455 -5.15 0.43 4.83
N ALA A 456 -6.39 0.89 4.98
CA ALA A 456 -7.04 1.86 4.11
C ALA A 456 -7.41 3.11 4.93
N LEU A 457 -6.60 4.17 4.83
CA LEU A 457 -6.74 5.39 5.63
C LEU A 457 -7.74 6.37 5.03
N THR A 458 -8.59 6.99 5.84
CA THR A 458 -9.59 7.98 5.44
C THR A 458 -9.02 9.40 5.48
N VAL A 459 -8.26 9.76 4.45
CA VAL A 459 -7.57 11.05 4.36
C VAL A 459 -8.57 12.16 3.97
N VAL A 460 -8.56 13.27 4.70
CA VAL A 460 -9.34 14.47 4.37
C VAL A 460 -8.48 15.41 3.54
N THR A 461 -8.86 15.60 2.28
CA THR A 461 -8.22 16.55 1.35
C THR A 461 -8.41 18.01 1.81
N GLN A 462 -7.56 18.93 1.32
CA GLN A 462 -7.69 20.38 1.58
C GLN A 462 -9.08 20.95 1.21
N ALA A 463 -9.78 20.33 0.25
CA ALA A 463 -11.13 20.71 -0.16
C ALA A 463 -12.24 20.19 0.79
N GLY A 464 -11.90 19.35 1.78
CA GLY A 464 -12.82 18.74 2.74
C GLY A 464 -13.43 17.40 2.31
N HIS A 465 -13.11 16.91 1.10
CA HIS A 465 -13.51 15.56 0.68
C HIS A 465 -12.66 14.50 1.40
N LYS A 466 -13.32 13.44 1.90
CA LYS A 466 -12.66 12.21 2.36
C LYS A 466 -12.28 11.34 1.16
N LYS A 467 -11.09 10.72 1.16
CA LYS A 467 -10.71 9.65 0.22
C LYS A 467 -10.00 8.53 1.00
N ARG A 468 -10.34 7.26 0.71
CA ARG A 468 -9.58 6.09 1.20
C ARG A 468 -8.24 6.00 0.46
N TRP A 469 -7.13 5.91 1.16
CA TRP A 469 -5.78 5.66 0.62
C TRP A 469 -5.23 4.37 1.21
N ASN A 470 -4.88 3.40 0.35
CA ASN A 470 -4.29 2.14 0.79
C ASN A 470 -2.79 2.32 1.09
N VAL A 471 -2.39 1.98 2.32
CA VAL A 471 -1.01 2.08 2.80
C VAL A 471 -0.51 0.69 3.17
N LEU A 472 0.65 0.33 2.64
CA LEU A 472 1.32 -0.95 2.89
C LEU A 472 2.42 -0.72 3.91
N ALA A 473 2.29 -1.33 5.10
CA ALA A 473 3.36 -1.42 6.08
C ALA A 473 4.22 -2.65 5.80
N ALA A 474 5.54 -2.46 5.69
CA ALA A 474 6.51 -3.54 5.48
C ALA A 474 7.64 -3.46 6.51
N ALA A 475 8.05 -4.59 7.08
CA ALA A 475 9.13 -4.63 8.08
C ALA A 475 9.91 -5.95 8.06
N GLY A 476 11.02 -5.95 8.80
CA GLY A 476 11.86 -7.12 9.00
C GLY A 476 13.15 -6.77 9.72
N LEU A 477 14.29 -7.17 9.14
CA LEU A 477 15.60 -7.29 9.78
C LEU A 477 16.07 -6.08 10.61
N ARG A 478 15.92 -4.84 10.12
CA ARG A 478 16.43 -3.63 10.82
C ARG A 478 15.53 -3.10 11.95
N GLY A 479 14.43 -3.78 12.28
CA GLY A 479 13.49 -3.32 13.32
C GLY A 479 12.71 -2.05 12.95
N GLN A 480 12.66 -1.72 11.67
CA GLN A 480 11.98 -0.55 11.12
C GLN A 480 10.73 -0.99 10.35
N VAL A 481 9.61 -0.31 10.59
CA VAL A 481 8.46 -0.35 9.69
C VAL A 481 8.64 0.72 8.63
N ARG A 482 8.41 0.36 7.37
CA ARG A 482 8.33 1.26 6.23
C ARG A 482 6.89 1.33 5.77
N LEU A 483 6.31 2.51 5.80
CA LEU A 483 5.00 2.79 5.22
C LEU A 483 5.23 3.14 3.74
N LEU A 484 4.52 2.46 2.85
CA LEU A 484 4.63 2.58 1.41
C LEU A 484 3.28 3.07 0.85
N HIS A 485 3.29 4.17 0.09
CA HIS A 485 2.11 4.64 -0.62
C HIS A 485 2.09 3.98 -1.99
N VAL A 486 1.45 2.80 -2.09
CA VAL A 486 1.68 1.85 -3.18
C VAL A 486 1.43 2.47 -4.56
N ARG A 487 0.28 3.13 -4.78
CA ARG A 487 -0.06 3.79 -6.06
C ARG A 487 0.97 4.83 -6.54
N ALA A 488 1.82 5.35 -5.66
CA ALA A 488 2.89 6.31 -6.01
C ALA A 488 4.31 5.71 -5.91
N GLY A 489 4.44 4.43 -5.58
CA GLY A 489 5.72 3.69 -5.59
C GLY A 489 6.76 4.10 -4.54
N PHE A 490 6.46 5.00 -3.60
CA PHE A 490 7.44 5.55 -2.65
C PHE A 490 7.14 5.25 -1.17
N CYS A 491 8.18 5.35 -0.34
CA CYS A 491 8.10 5.19 1.12
C CYS A 491 7.78 6.54 1.78
N CYS A 492 6.59 6.63 2.38
CA CYS A 492 6.02 7.84 2.97
C CYS A 492 6.31 7.99 4.49
N GLY A 493 6.72 6.92 5.15
CA GLY A 493 7.09 6.96 6.58
C GLY A 493 8.02 5.83 6.99
N VAL A 494 8.88 6.10 7.98
CA VAL A 494 9.79 5.10 8.57
C VAL A 494 9.69 5.15 10.09
N ILE A 495 9.10 4.13 10.70
CA ILE A 495 8.95 3.99 12.15
C ILE A 495 10.08 3.11 12.67
N ARG A 496 10.95 3.66 13.53
CA ARG A 496 12.01 2.91 14.24
C ARG A 496 11.41 2.17 15.45
N ALA A 497 10.60 1.16 15.17
CA ALA A 497 9.73 0.55 16.18
C ALA A 497 10.49 -0.33 17.20
N HIS A 498 11.47 -1.13 16.77
CA HIS A 498 12.15 -2.11 17.60
C HIS A 498 13.68 -2.04 17.51
N LYS A 499 14.37 -2.67 18.48
CA LYS A 499 15.84 -2.75 18.52
C LYS A 499 16.42 -3.97 17.79
N LYS A 500 15.55 -4.88 17.36
CA LYS A 500 15.87 -6.08 16.58
C LYS A 500 14.85 -6.23 15.46
N ALA A 501 15.05 -7.23 14.60
CA ALA A 501 14.11 -7.60 13.55
C ALA A 501 12.66 -7.66 14.03
N ILE A 502 11.74 -7.19 13.19
CA ILE A 502 10.30 -7.37 13.36
C ILE A 502 9.94 -8.71 12.72
N ALA A 503 9.34 -9.61 13.51
CA ALA A 503 8.93 -10.94 13.06
C ALA A 503 7.58 -10.88 12.33
N THR A 504 6.65 -10.06 12.83
CA THR A 504 5.31 -9.90 12.26
C THR A 504 4.71 -8.54 12.63
N LEU A 505 3.74 -8.08 11.85
CA LEU A 505 2.99 -6.84 12.08
C LEU A 505 1.55 -6.98 11.54
N CYS A 506 0.59 -6.30 12.18
CA CYS A 506 -0.80 -6.25 11.71
C CYS A 506 -1.48 -4.93 12.10
N PHE A 507 -2.42 -4.46 11.29
CA PHE A 507 -3.27 -3.32 11.64
C PHE A 507 -4.48 -3.78 12.50
N SER A 508 -5.07 -2.85 13.24
CA SER A 508 -6.39 -3.09 13.86
C SER A 508 -7.49 -3.07 12.80
N PRO A 509 -8.43 -4.03 12.79
CA PRO A 509 -9.56 -4.03 11.84
C PRO A 509 -10.57 -2.89 12.09
N THR A 510 -10.57 -2.30 13.29
CA THR A 510 -11.51 -1.23 13.72
C THR A 510 -10.90 0.18 13.73
N HIS A 511 -9.57 0.28 13.69
CA HIS A 511 -8.85 1.55 13.78
C HIS A 511 -7.76 1.61 12.71
N GLU A 512 -8.08 2.30 11.60
CA GLU A 512 -7.27 2.37 10.38
C GLU A 512 -5.80 2.80 10.59
N THR A 513 -5.51 3.68 11.57
CA THR A 513 -4.14 4.11 11.88
C THR A 513 -3.43 3.24 12.94
N HIS A 514 -4.12 2.28 13.57
CA HIS A 514 -3.54 1.47 14.65
C HIS A 514 -2.75 0.28 14.09
N LEU A 515 -1.44 0.25 14.35
CA LEU A 515 -0.51 -0.78 13.89
C LEU A 515 0.17 -1.48 15.07
N PHE A 516 0.04 -2.80 15.15
CA PHE A 516 0.82 -3.64 16.06
C PHE A 516 2.10 -4.14 15.37
N THR A 517 3.24 -4.04 16.05
CA THR A 517 4.54 -4.57 15.60
C THR A 517 5.09 -5.55 16.63
N ALA A 518 5.58 -6.72 16.20
CA ALA A 518 6.10 -7.78 17.06
C ALA A 518 7.54 -8.16 16.67
N SER A 519 8.42 -8.35 17.67
CA SER A 519 9.87 -8.45 17.44
C SER A 519 10.60 -9.49 18.30
N TYR A 520 11.74 -9.95 17.77
CA TYR A 520 12.79 -10.71 18.47
C TYR A 520 13.42 -9.97 19.67
N ASP A 521 13.03 -8.72 19.96
CA ASP A 521 13.30 -8.05 21.25
C ASP A 521 12.29 -8.36 22.37
N LYS A 522 11.40 -9.35 22.14
CA LYS A 522 10.38 -9.88 23.08
C LYS A 522 9.36 -8.82 23.50
N ARG A 523 8.87 -8.08 22.50
CA ARG A 523 7.85 -7.07 22.66
C ARG A 523 6.88 -7.07 21.49
N ILE A 524 5.66 -6.66 21.81
CA ILE A 524 4.67 -6.16 20.87
C ILE A 524 4.48 -4.67 21.19
N ILE A 525 4.38 -3.81 20.18
CA ILE A 525 4.13 -2.37 20.36
C ILE A 525 2.97 -1.96 19.47
N LEU A 526 2.02 -1.23 20.05
CA LEU A 526 0.91 -0.60 19.34
C LEU A 526 1.26 0.87 19.06
N TRP A 527 1.17 1.23 17.79
CA TRP A 527 1.38 2.56 17.24
C TRP A 527 0.07 3.13 16.70
N ASP A 528 -0.14 4.43 16.87
CA ASP A 528 -0.97 5.20 15.93
C ASP A 528 -0.01 5.74 14.86
N ILE A 529 -0.15 5.32 13.60
CA ILE A 529 0.71 5.82 12.51
C ILE A 529 0.35 7.25 12.10
N GLY A 530 -0.84 7.72 12.47
CA GLY A 530 -1.43 8.98 12.04
C GLY A 530 -1.88 8.99 10.57
N VAL A 531 -2.51 10.09 10.18
CA VAL A 531 -2.84 10.42 8.80
C VAL A 531 -1.64 11.16 8.17
N PRO A 532 -1.28 10.91 6.89
CA PRO A 532 -0.20 11.63 6.23
C PRO A 532 -0.48 13.14 6.17
N ASN A 533 0.55 13.96 6.38
CA ASN A 533 0.45 15.41 6.19
C ASN A 533 0.53 15.80 4.70
N GLU A 534 0.51 17.11 4.40
CA GLU A 534 0.57 17.65 3.04
C GLU A 534 1.87 17.28 2.28
N ASP A 535 2.95 16.96 3.02
CA ASP A 535 4.23 16.46 2.48
C ASP A 535 4.28 14.91 2.37
N TYR A 536 3.15 14.22 2.54
CA TYR A 536 3.02 12.76 2.62
C TYR A 536 3.78 12.10 3.78
N THR A 537 4.22 12.87 4.79
CA THR A 537 4.94 12.33 5.94
C THR A 537 3.99 11.87 7.05
N PHE A 538 4.31 10.74 7.66
CA PHE A 538 3.57 10.14 8.77
C PHE A 538 4.17 10.53 10.12
N GLN A 539 3.32 10.92 11.08
CA GLN A 539 3.73 11.27 12.45
C GLN A 539 3.33 10.17 13.44
N ALA A 540 3.96 9.00 13.31
CA ALA A 540 3.65 7.85 14.14
C ALA A 540 3.95 8.10 15.63
N SER A 541 3.00 7.76 16.51
CA SER A 541 3.11 7.86 17.96
C SER A 541 2.96 6.50 18.63
N GLN A 542 3.71 6.28 19.73
CA GLN A 542 3.67 5.01 20.47
C GLN A 542 2.57 5.06 21.54
N LEU A 543 1.57 4.16 21.43
CA LEU A 543 0.43 4.12 22.34
C LEU A 543 0.71 3.22 23.55
N LEU A 544 1.10 1.97 23.29
CA LEU A 544 1.17 0.88 24.27
C LEU A 544 2.31 -0.09 23.93
N THR A 545 2.98 -0.63 24.95
CA THR A 545 3.95 -1.73 24.83
C THR A 545 3.45 -2.95 25.61
N LEU A 546 3.55 -4.13 25.01
CA LEU A 546 3.30 -5.42 25.63
C LEU A 546 4.62 -6.17 25.72
N ASP A 547 5.02 -6.59 26.92
CA ASP A 547 6.19 -7.46 27.09
C ASP A 547 5.77 -8.93 26.92
N THR A 548 6.62 -9.71 26.25
CA THR A 548 6.41 -11.14 25.99
C THR A 548 7.48 -12.00 26.68
N THR A 549 7.13 -13.23 27.07
CA THR A 549 8.07 -14.19 27.70
C THR A 549 9.01 -14.82 26.67
N SER A 550 8.51 -15.03 25.45
CA SER A 550 9.14 -15.68 24.29
C SER A 550 8.95 -14.82 23.02
N THR A 551 9.56 -15.17 21.87
CA THR A 551 9.40 -14.33 20.67
C THR A 551 7.98 -14.46 20.10
N PRO A 552 7.25 -13.34 19.86
CA PRO A 552 5.98 -13.37 19.14
C PRO A 552 6.21 -13.64 17.64
N LEU A 553 5.49 -14.62 17.10
CA LEU A 553 5.58 -15.13 15.73
C LEU A 553 4.36 -14.75 14.87
N ARG A 554 3.17 -14.75 15.49
CA ARG A 554 1.89 -14.32 14.86
C ARG A 554 1.14 -13.40 15.80
N LEU A 555 0.52 -12.36 15.25
CA LEU A 555 -0.40 -11.47 15.95
C LEU A 555 -1.80 -11.65 15.40
N CYS A 556 -2.80 -11.66 16.28
CA CYS A 556 -4.20 -11.86 15.91
C CYS A 556 -5.10 -11.04 16.86
N PRO A 557 -5.56 -9.85 16.46
CA PRO A 557 -6.61 -9.14 17.20
C PRO A 557 -7.84 -10.04 17.35
N VAL A 558 -8.48 -10.02 18.53
CA VAL A 558 -9.65 -10.88 18.77
C VAL A 558 -10.83 -10.39 17.93
N ALA A 559 -11.31 -11.21 16.98
CA ALA A 559 -12.32 -10.82 16.00
C ALA A 559 -13.54 -10.14 16.65
N SER A 560 -14.11 -10.77 17.68
CA SER A 560 -15.30 -10.28 18.39
C SER A 560 -15.06 -9.04 19.28
N CYS A 561 -13.81 -8.63 19.52
CA CYS A 561 -13.45 -7.48 20.36
C CYS A 561 -11.98 -7.02 20.17
N PRO A 562 -11.61 -6.49 18.99
CA PRO A 562 -10.21 -6.30 18.59
C PRO A 562 -9.52 -5.14 19.33
N ASP A 563 -10.28 -4.12 19.75
CA ASP A 563 -9.78 -3.02 20.59
C ASP A 563 -9.71 -3.39 22.08
N ALA A 564 -10.20 -4.57 22.46
CA ALA A 564 -10.13 -5.08 23.82
C ALA A 564 -8.95 -6.03 24.02
N TYR A 565 -8.80 -7.02 23.15
CA TYR A 565 -7.86 -8.13 23.34
C TYR A 565 -7.05 -8.47 22.08
N LEU A 566 -5.76 -8.71 22.29
CA LEU A 566 -4.82 -9.18 21.28
C LEU A 566 -4.29 -10.56 21.66
N LEU A 567 -4.37 -11.51 20.74
CA LEU A 567 -3.68 -12.80 20.84
C LEU A 567 -2.34 -12.75 20.10
N ALA A 568 -1.35 -13.50 20.60
CA ALA A 568 -0.15 -13.80 19.85
C ALA A 568 0.29 -15.26 20.00
N GLY A 569 0.59 -15.89 18.86
CA GLY A 569 1.33 -17.15 18.80
C GLY A 569 2.82 -16.85 18.97
N CYS A 570 3.46 -17.49 19.93
CA CYS A 570 4.84 -17.23 20.34
C CYS A 570 5.66 -18.53 20.40
N GLU A 571 6.99 -18.42 20.44
CA GLU A 571 7.89 -19.58 20.61
C GLU A 571 7.62 -20.42 21.87
N GLY A 572 6.99 -19.84 22.91
CA GLY A 572 6.69 -20.52 24.17
C GLY A 572 5.20 -20.76 24.46
N GLY A 573 4.29 -20.51 23.50
CA GLY A 573 2.85 -20.71 23.72
C GLY A 573 1.97 -19.74 22.94
N CYS A 574 0.66 -19.78 23.21
CA CYS A 574 -0.28 -18.73 22.80
C CYS A 574 -0.60 -17.84 24.02
N CYS A 575 -0.59 -16.53 23.83
CA CYS A 575 -0.72 -15.52 24.89
C CYS A 575 -1.78 -14.48 24.55
N CYS A 576 -2.42 -13.89 25.57
CA CYS A 576 -3.38 -12.78 25.45
C CYS A 576 -2.93 -11.55 26.25
N TRP A 577 -3.22 -10.36 25.71
CA TRP A 577 -3.08 -9.08 26.40
C TRP A 577 -4.33 -8.23 26.21
N ASP A 578 -4.74 -7.53 27.27
CA ASP A 578 -5.62 -6.37 27.18
C ASP A 578 -4.92 -5.21 26.44
N VAL A 579 -5.53 -4.71 25.37
CA VAL A 579 -5.00 -3.61 24.54
C VAL A 579 -5.80 -2.30 24.66
N ARG A 580 -6.82 -2.25 25.52
CA ARG A 580 -7.71 -1.08 25.66
C ARG A 580 -6.93 0.17 26.08
N LEU A 581 -7.12 1.28 25.36
CA LEU A 581 -6.35 2.51 25.55
C LEU A 581 -6.88 3.41 26.69
N ASP A 582 -7.98 3.04 27.33
CA ASP A 582 -8.54 3.74 28.50
C ASP A 582 -7.73 3.51 29.79
N GLN A 583 -7.03 2.37 29.89
CA GLN A 583 -6.23 2.05 31.07
C GLN A 583 -4.95 2.88 31.18
N PRO A 584 -4.56 3.34 32.37
CA PRO A 584 -3.39 4.20 32.57
C PRO A 584 -2.04 3.50 32.30
N GLN A 585 -2.02 2.17 32.16
CA GLN A 585 -0.79 1.40 31.96
C GLN A 585 -0.41 1.35 30.46
N LYS A 586 0.56 2.20 30.07
CA LYS A 586 1.20 2.20 28.74
C LYS A 586 2.22 1.08 28.51
N ARG A 587 2.47 0.23 29.52
CA ARG A 587 3.29 -0.98 29.41
C ARG A 587 2.63 -2.10 30.21
N ARG A 588 2.36 -3.25 29.56
CA ARG A 588 1.61 -4.38 30.13
C ARG A 588 2.37 -5.69 29.95
N VAL A 589 2.06 -6.67 30.79
CA VAL A 589 2.53 -8.06 30.70
C VAL A 589 1.40 -8.95 30.16
N CYS A 590 1.71 -10.21 29.83
CA CYS A 590 0.71 -11.21 29.46
C CYS A 590 -0.38 -11.32 30.55
N GLU A 591 -1.65 -11.35 30.13
CA GLU A 591 -2.79 -11.56 31.03
C GLU A 591 -3.16 -13.04 31.13
N VAL A 592 -3.09 -13.77 30.00
CA VAL A 592 -3.50 -15.18 29.90
C VAL A 592 -2.55 -15.96 28.98
N GLU A 593 -2.07 -17.10 29.44
CA GLU A 593 -1.36 -18.10 28.62
C GLU A 593 -2.28 -19.30 28.34
N PHE A 594 -2.36 -19.75 27.09
CA PHE A 594 -3.24 -20.86 26.70
C PHE A 594 -2.49 -22.19 26.60
N ILE A 595 -3.06 -23.23 27.22
CA ILE A 595 -2.57 -24.60 27.18
C ILE A 595 -3.39 -25.41 26.17
N PHE A 596 -2.67 -26.11 25.30
CA PHE A 596 -3.20 -27.14 24.42
C PHE A 596 -3.00 -28.48 25.12
N SER A 597 -4.09 -29.18 25.46
CA SER A 597 -4.06 -30.29 26.42
C SER A 597 -3.56 -31.61 25.82
N GLU A 598 -2.23 -31.76 25.71
CA GLU A 598 -1.57 -33.02 25.38
C GLU A 598 -0.37 -33.33 26.30
N GLY A 599 -0.51 -34.40 27.09
CA GLY A 599 0.58 -35.00 27.84
C GLY A 599 1.05 -34.24 29.09
N SER A 600 1.85 -34.91 29.91
CA SER A 600 2.27 -34.44 31.24
C SER A 600 3.39 -33.38 31.22
N GLN A 601 3.69 -32.75 30.08
CA GLN A 601 4.65 -31.64 29.92
C GLN A 601 4.17 -30.61 28.88
N ALA A 602 2.92 -30.13 29.01
CA ALA A 602 2.27 -29.21 28.08
C ALA A 602 2.56 -27.70 28.30
N SER A 603 3.71 -27.34 28.88
CA SER A 603 4.13 -25.93 29.09
C SER A 603 5.28 -25.54 28.16
N GLY A 604 5.10 -24.53 27.32
CA GLY A 604 6.18 -24.01 26.45
C GLY A 604 6.12 -24.43 24.96
N GLN A 605 5.01 -25.00 24.48
CA GLN A 605 4.90 -25.43 23.08
C GLN A 605 4.77 -24.22 22.12
N ARG A 606 5.70 -24.10 21.17
CA ARG A 606 5.69 -23.05 20.11
C ARG A 606 4.38 -23.07 19.32
N VAL A 607 3.73 -21.91 19.21
CA VAL A 607 2.59 -21.64 18.32
C VAL A 607 3.05 -20.71 17.21
N ASP A 608 3.16 -21.22 15.98
CA ASP A 608 3.74 -20.53 14.82
C ASP A 608 2.71 -20.14 13.75
N GLY A 609 1.52 -20.76 13.79
CA GLY A 609 0.33 -20.37 13.04
C GLY A 609 -0.83 -20.06 13.99
N LEU A 610 -1.49 -18.92 13.79
CA LEU A 610 -2.64 -18.49 14.59
C LEU A 610 -3.51 -17.55 13.75
N ALA A 611 -4.80 -17.88 13.59
CA ALA A 611 -5.76 -17.06 12.83
C ALA A 611 -7.21 -17.35 13.28
N PHE A 612 -8.07 -16.33 13.32
CA PHE A 612 -9.52 -16.54 13.45
C PHE A 612 -10.11 -17.03 12.13
N VAL A 613 -11.02 -18.01 12.19
CA VAL A 613 -11.80 -18.51 11.04
C VAL A 613 -13.20 -17.89 10.99
N ASN A 614 -13.68 -17.36 12.11
CA ASN A 614 -14.87 -16.50 12.26
C ASN A 614 -14.75 -15.77 13.62
N GLU A 615 -15.81 -15.11 14.09
CA GLU A 615 -15.85 -14.36 15.36
C GLU A 615 -15.47 -15.16 16.62
N ASP A 616 -15.57 -16.50 16.60
CA ASP A 616 -15.31 -17.37 17.75
C ASP A 616 -14.21 -18.41 17.50
N VAL A 617 -14.18 -19.05 16.33
CA VAL A 617 -13.32 -20.20 16.10
C VAL A 617 -11.92 -19.75 15.71
N VAL A 618 -10.92 -20.16 16.51
CA VAL A 618 -9.50 -19.92 16.26
C VAL A 618 -8.86 -21.19 15.71
N ALA A 619 -8.15 -21.06 14.58
CA ALA A 619 -7.23 -22.06 14.08
C ALA A 619 -5.82 -21.78 14.60
N SER A 620 -5.14 -22.83 15.07
CA SER A 620 -3.81 -22.73 15.67
C SER A 620 -2.92 -23.92 15.31
N LYS A 621 -1.64 -23.64 15.07
CA LYS A 621 -0.62 -24.61 14.63
C LYS A 621 0.64 -24.44 15.48
N GLY A 622 1.28 -25.55 15.83
CA GLY A 622 2.43 -25.55 16.72
C GLY A 622 3.05 -26.93 16.91
N ASN A 623 4.23 -26.98 17.53
CA ASN A 623 5.04 -28.21 17.67
C ASN A 623 4.59 -29.12 18.84
N GLY A 624 3.28 -29.13 19.14
CA GLY A 624 2.69 -29.85 20.28
C GLY A 624 2.18 -31.24 19.93
N GLY A 625 1.56 -31.38 18.75
CA GLY A 625 1.07 -32.64 18.19
C GLY A 625 1.32 -32.66 16.69
N LEU A 626 2.37 -33.39 16.28
CA LEU A 626 2.87 -33.47 14.90
C LEU A 626 1.75 -33.71 13.88
N GLY A 627 1.74 -32.96 12.78
CA GLY A 627 0.75 -33.14 11.72
C GLY A 627 -0.69 -32.79 12.09
N THR A 628 -0.91 -31.89 13.07
CA THR A 628 -2.26 -31.39 13.36
C THR A 628 -2.36 -29.86 13.46
N ILE A 629 -3.50 -29.33 13.00
CA ILE A 629 -3.96 -27.95 13.27
C ILE A 629 -5.14 -28.06 14.23
N CYS A 630 -5.12 -27.29 15.31
CA CYS A 630 -6.14 -27.29 16.35
C CYS A 630 -7.15 -26.16 16.14
N LEU A 631 -8.44 -26.51 16.03
CA LEU A 631 -9.56 -25.57 16.04
C LEU A 631 -10.16 -25.51 17.46
N TRP A 632 -10.28 -24.32 18.03
CA TRP A 632 -10.83 -24.11 19.37
C TRP A 632 -11.75 -22.88 19.44
N SER A 633 -12.69 -22.90 20.38
CA SER A 633 -13.64 -21.79 20.60
C SER A 633 -13.04 -20.73 21.52
N TRP A 634 -12.95 -19.50 21.05
CA TRP A 634 -12.52 -18.34 21.84
C TRP A 634 -13.44 -18.11 23.03
N SER A 635 -14.75 -17.96 22.80
CA SER A 635 -15.73 -17.60 23.84
C SER A 635 -15.87 -18.67 24.91
N GLN A 636 -15.90 -19.96 24.54
CA GLN A 636 -15.98 -21.05 25.53
C GLN A 636 -14.71 -21.12 26.37
N THR A 637 -13.53 -20.94 25.75
CA THR A 637 -12.25 -20.86 26.47
C THR A 637 -12.21 -19.64 27.40
N TRP A 638 -12.64 -18.47 26.93
CA TRP A 638 -12.62 -17.23 27.69
C TRP A 638 -13.60 -17.24 28.87
N VAL A 639 -14.78 -17.84 28.71
CA VAL A 639 -15.74 -18.08 29.79
C VAL A 639 -15.19 -19.07 30.83
N SER A 640 -14.48 -20.12 30.40
CA SER A 640 -13.90 -21.12 31.32
C SER A 640 -12.78 -20.56 32.22
N ARG A 641 -12.10 -19.48 31.79
CA ARG A 641 -10.98 -18.83 32.51
C ARG A 641 -11.33 -18.41 33.92
N GLY A 642 -12.47 -17.74 34.10
CA GLY A 642 -12.73 -16.91 35.28
C GLY A 642 -11.56 -15.95 35.57
N SER A 643 -10.87 -16.19 36.70
CA SER A 643 -9.72 -15.41 37.17
C SER A 643 -8.35 -16.09 36.96
N GLN A 644 -8.27 -17.16 36.17
CA GLN A 644 -7.01 -17.86 35.91
C GLN A 644 -6.12 -17.09 34.91
N SER A 645 -4.81 -17.04 35.19
CA SER A 645 -3.77 -16.54 34.26
C SER A 645 -3.37 -17.56 33.19
N THR A 646 -3.90 -18.78 33.27
CA THR A 646 -3.49 -19.92 32.43
C THR A 646 -4.71 -20.79 32.18
N VAL A 647 -5.05 -21.06 30.92
CA VAL A 647 -6.35 -21.63 30.53
C VAL A 647 -6.18 -22.73 29.49
N THR A 648 -6.84 -23.87 29.68
CA THR A 648 -6.89 -24.93 28.66
C THR A 648 -7.89 -24.56 27.56
N VAL A 649 -7.48 -24.62 26.29
CA VAL A 649 -8.38 -24.29 25.16
C VAL A 649 -9.50 -25.32 24.99
N VAL A 650 -10.70 -24.85 24.67
CA VAL A 650 -11.85 -25.69 24.33
C VAL A 650 -11.74 -26.12 22.87
N VAL A 651 -11.05 -27.24 22.65
CA VAL A 651 -10.84 -27.85 21.33
C VAL A 651 -12.18 -28.31 20.74
N LEU A 652 -12.52 -27.81 19.55
CA LEU A 652 -13.70 -28.20 18.79
C LEU A 652 -13.38 -29.34 17.82
N ALA A 653 -12.25 -29.24 17.12
CA ALA A 653 -11.81 -30.21 16.11
C ALA A 653 -10.30 -30.15 15.90
N ARG A 654 -9.76 -31.19 15.26
CA ARG A 654 -8.37 -31.28 14.82
C ARG A 654 -8.34 -31.58 13.33
N LEU A 655 -7.51 -30.88 12.59
CA LEU A 655 -7.32 -31.07 11.14
C LEU A 655 -5.97 -31.75 10.90
N GLN A 656 -5.92 -32.72 9.99
CA GLN A 656 -4.68 -33.40 9.58
C GLN A 656 -3.85 -32.49 8.67
N TRP A 657 -2.55 -32.37 8.96
CA TRP A 657 -1.56 -31.57 8.22
C TRP A 657 -0.25 -32.37 8.02
N SER A 658 0.79 -31.79 7.39
CA SER A 658 2.10 -32.43 7.22
C SER A 658 2.71 -32.84 8.57
N PRO A 659 3.19 -34.09 8.74
CA PRO A 659 3.77 -34.61 9.99
C PRO A 659 5.17 -34.05 10.29
N THR A 660 5.44 -32.81 9.90
CA THR A 660 6.75 -32.17 9.90
C THR A 660 7.23 -31.72 11.28
N GLU A 661 8.54 -31.72 11.47
CA GLU A 661 9.23 -31.03 12.57
C GLU A 661 9.63 -29.58 12.20
N LEU A 662 9.49 -29.19 10.92
CA LEU A 662 9.80 -27.85 10.44
C LEU A 662 8.74 -26.83 10.88
N ALA A 663 9.21 -25.67 11.33
CA ALA A 663 8.38 -24.62 11.89
C ALA A 663 8.35 -23.37 11.01
N TYR A 664 7.47 -22.44 11.39
CA TYR A 664 7.27 -21.10 10.82
C TYR A 664 6.44 -21.06 9.53
N PHE A 665 5.92 -22.20 9.06
CA PHE A 665 4.85 -22.25 8.06
C PHE A 665 3.64 -21.42 8.50
N SER A 666 3.18 -20.52 7.63
CA SER A 666 2.02 -19.67 7.87
C SER A 666 0.73 -20.46 7.80
N LEU A 667 -0.06 -20.36 8.88
CA LEU A 667 -1.49 -20.62 8.87
C LEU A 667 -2.20 -19.34 8.43
N SER A 668 -3.20 -19.44 7.56
CA SER A 668 -4.11 -18.33 7.22
C SER A 668 -5.55 -18.82 7.06
N THR A 669 -6.47 -17.87 6.96
CA THR A 669 -7.91 -18.12 6.86
C THR A 669 -8.55 -17.22 5.81
N CYS A 670 -9.67 -17.67 5.27
CA CYS A 670 -10.62 -16.85 4.53
C CYS A 670 -11.96 -16.92 5.28
N PRO A 671 -12.23 -15.99 6.22
CA PRO A 671 -13.35 -16.12 7.16
C PRO A 671 -14.73 -16.13 6.50
N ASP A 672 -14.94 -15.32 5.45
CA ASP A 672 -16.21 -15.21 4.72
C ASP A 672 -16.63 -16.55 4.10
N GLU A 673 -15.66 -17.32 3.62
CA GLU A 673 -15.84 -18.69 3.10
C GLU A 673 -15.60 -19.79 4.16
N GLY A 674 -15.22 -19.45 5.39
CA GLY A 674 -14.90 -20.43 6.43
C GLY A 674 -13.77 -21.41 6.07
N ILE A 675 -12.77 -20.94 5.31
CA ILE A 675 -11.65 -21.77 4.83
C ILE A 675 -10.39 -21.55 5.68
N VAL A 676 -9.66 -22.62 5.97
CA VAL A 676 -8.30 -22.61 6.55
C VAL A 676 -7.29 -23.04 5.48
N LEU A 677 -6.12 -22.40 5.44
CA LEU A 677 -5.03 -22.66 4.49
C LEU A 677 -3.69 -22.84 5.21
N CYS A 678 -2.88 -23.81 4.77
CA CYS A 678 -1.49 -23.97 5.21
C CYS A 678 -0.61 -24.58 4.10
N GLY A 679 0.67 -24.22 4.07
CA GLY A 679 1.68 -24.90 3.24
C GLY A 679 2.36 -26.08 3.97
N ASP A 680 3.24 -26.79 3.27
CA ASP A 680 4.18 -27.78 3.82
C ASP A 680 5.57 -27.72 3.15
N GLU A 681 6.48 -28.62 3.53
CA GLU A 681 7.84 -28.72 2.98
C GLU A 681 7.95 -29.41 1.61
N GLU A 682 6.97 -30.24 1.25
CA GLU A 682 6.86 -30.84 -0.09
C GLU A 682 6.34 -29.86 -1.15
N GLY A 683 5.80 -28.72 -0.71
CA GLY A 683 5.23 -27.65 -1.53
C GLY A 683 3.71 -27.76 -1.73
N SER A 684 3.03 -28.64 -1.01
CA SER A 684 1.57 -28.75 -1.06
C SER A 684 0.89 -27.59 -0.35
N VAL A 685 -0.28 -27.20 -0.86
CA VAL A 685 -1.22 -26.31 -0.18
C VAL A 685 -2.39 -27.15 0.34
N TRP A 686 -2.56 -27.15 1.66
CA TRP A 686 -3.63 -27.83 2.38
C TRP A 686 -4.81 -26.87 2.56
N ILE A 687 -6.00 -27.30 2.17
CA ILE A 687 -7.24 -26.52 2.18
C ILE A 687 -8.31 -27.26 2.97
N TYR A 688 -8.97 -26.57 3.89
CA TYR A 688 -10.03 -27.10 4.74
C TYR A 688 -11.23 -26.15 4.74
N ASP A 689 -12.40 -26.57 4.25
CA ASP A 689 -13.67 -25.92 4.58
C ASP A 689 -14.11 -26.41 5.97
N VAL A 690 -14.04 -25.53 6.97
CA VAL A 690 -14.38 -25.91 8.35
C VAL A 690 -15.86 -25.73 8.67
N ARG A 691 -16.67 -25.14 7.76
CA ARG A 691 -18.11 -24.94 7.97
C ARG A 691 -18.80 -26.29 8.13
N HIS A 692 -18.48 -27.24 7.23
CA HIS A 692 -18.98 -28.61 7.30
C HIS A 692 -18.41 -29.41 8.48
N ILE A 693 -17.19 -29.11 8.94
CA ILE A 693 -16.57 -29.78 10.09
C ILE A 693 -17.25 -29.33 11.40
N LEU A 694 -17.48 -28.03 11.56
CA LEU A 694 -18.11 -27.44 12.75
C LEU A 694 -19.62 -27.75 12.86
N MET A 695 -20.29 -28.09 11.75
CA MET A 695 -21.68 -28.56 11.74
C MET A 695 -21.83 -30.04 12.14
N GLN A 696 -20.77 -30.84 12.09
CA GLN A 696 -20.82 -32.25 12.47
C GLN A 696 -20.61 -32.41 13.98
N GLN A 697 -21.54 -33.08 14.66
CA GLN A 697 -21.36 -33.43 16.06
C GLN A 697 -20.21 -34.46 16.18
N PRO A 698 -19.18 -34.20 17.01
CA PRO A 698 -17.96 -35.01 16.98
C PRO A 698 -18.17 -36.38 17.63
N PRO A 699 -17.86 -37.49 16.95
CA PRO A 699 -17.63 -38.76 17.62
C PRO A 699 -16.34 -38.68 18.44
N LEU A 700 -16.43 -38.91 19.74
CA LEU A 700 -15.27 -39.11 20.61
C LEU A 700 -14.86 -40.60 20.59
N PRO A 701 -13.57 -40.95 20.43
CA PRO A 701 -12.41 -40.06 20.29
C PRO A 701 -12.26 -39.49 18.87
N ALA A 702 -12.01 -38.19 18.77
CA ALA A 702 -11.93 -37.50 17.48
C ALA A 702 -10.62 -37.79 16.74
N THR A 703 -10.68 -38.57 15.67
CA THR A 703 -9.61 -38.66 14.67
C THR A 703 -9.41 -37.31 13.97
N PRO A 704 -8.17 -36.92 13.62
CA PRO A 704 -7.93 -35.72 12.82
C PRO A 704 -8.72 -35.77 11.51
N GLN A 705 -9.41 -34.67 11.19
CA GLN A 705 -10.20 -34.52 9.98
C GLN A 705 -9.28 -34.33 8.77
N ALA A 706 -9.55 -35.07 7.70
CA ALA A 706 -8.81 -34.95 6.45
C ALA A 706 -9.00 -33.55 5.81
N PRO A 707 -8.03 -33.04 5.04
CA PRO A 707 -8.21 -31.83 4.24
C PRO A 707 -9.31 -32.01 3.19
N THR A 708 -10.05 -30.93 2.92
CA THR A 708 -11.01 -30.84 1.82
C THR A 708 -10.31 -30.96 0.48
N GLN A 709 -9.09 -30.42 0.37
CA GLN A 709 -8.24 -30.55 -0.81
C GLN A 709 -6.76 -30.40 -0.43
N ILE A 710 -5.89 -31.13 -1.12
CA ILE A 710 -4.45 -30.87 -1.14
C ILE A 710 -4.09 -30.50 -2.58
N LEU A 711 -3.77 -29.23 -2.84
CA LEU A 711 -3.13 -28.86 -4.10
C LEU A 711 -1.66 -29.27 -4.00
N LYS A 712 -1.17 -30.10 -4.93
CA LYS A 712 0.26 -30.41 -5.02
C LYS A 712 0.96 -29.36 -5.86
N TRP A 713 2.18 -29.00 -5.46
CA TRP A 713 3.03 -28.11 -6.24
C TRP A 713 3.17 -28.67 -7.66
N PRO A 714 2.92 -27.89 -8.73
CA PRO A 714 3.34 -28.29 -10.07
C PRO A 714 4.87 -28.37 -10.11
N GLN A 715 5.47 -28.91 -11.17
CA GLN A 715 6.92 -28.96 -11.31
C GLN A 715 7.42 -27.82 -12.22
N PRO A 716 7.61 -26.58 -11.72
CA PRO A 716 8.16 -25.51 -12.54
C PRO A 716 9.58 -25.86 -12.98
N ARG A 717 9.93 -25.43 -14.20
CA ARG A 717 11.28 -25.60 -14.74
C ARG A 717 11.97 -24.26 -14.88
N ALA A 718 12.98 -24.02 -14.05
CA ALA A 718 13.88 -22.87 -14.19
C ALA A 718 15.01 -23.24 -15.16
N LEU A 719 15.19 -22.48 -16.23
CA LEU A 719 16.21 -22.72 -17.28
C LEU A 719 16.22 -24.19 -17.78
N SER A 720 15.01 -24.74 -18.01
CA SER A 720 14.75 -26.14 -18.42
C SER A 720 15.10 -27.23 -17.40
N GLN A 721 15.67 -26.90 -16.23
CA GLN A 721 15.87 -27.84 -15.12
C GLN A 721 14.66 -27.81 -14.17
N PRO A 722 14.21 -28.96 -13.62
CA PRO A 722 13.15 -28.96 -12.62
C PRO A 722 13.63 -28.27 -11.34
N VAL A 723 12.81 -27.36 -10.79
CA VAL A 723 13.04 -26.86 -9.42
C VAL A 723 12.69 -27.99 -8.46
N THR A 724 13.65 -28.41 -7.63
CA THR A 724 13.49 -29.54 -6.69
C THR A 724 13.57 -29.07 -5.25
N ARG A 725 12.66 -29.56 -4.39
CA ARG A 725 12.43 -29.10 -3.00
C ARG A 725 12.06 -27.62 -2.98
N THR A 726 10.78 -27.36 -2.85
CA THR A 726 10.22 -26.01 -2.79
C THR A 726 9.18 -26.04 -1.69
N MET A 727 9.53 -25.44 -0.55
CA MET A 727 8.68 -25.36 0.63
C MET A 727 7.72 -24.18 0.46
N VAL A 728 6.45 -24.36 0.81
CA VAL A 728 5.45 -23.28 0.76
C VAL A 728 5.36 -22.62 2.13
N ASN A 729 6.18 -21.59 2.33
CA ASN A 729 6.29 -20.84 3.60
C ASN A 729 4.97 -20.20 4.01
N THR A 730 4.27 -19.56 3.05
CA THR A 730 3.05 -18.81 3.30
C THR A 730 2.03 -18.99 2.18
N VAL A 731 0.76 -19.20 2.55
CA VAL A 731 -0.40 -19.19 1.66
C VAL A 731 -1.39 -18.17 2.18
N VAL A 732 -1.98 -17.35 1.30
CA VAL A 732 -3.09 -16.42 1.60
C VAL A 732 -4.03 -16.37 0.39
N ALA A 733 -5.33 -16.23 0.62
CA ALA A 733 -6.32 -15.96 -0.42
C ALA A 733 -6.99 -14.59 -0.20
N ASN A 734 -7.60 -14.04 -1.26
CA ASN A 734 -8.41 -12.82 -1.13
C ASN A 734 -9.76 -13.12 -0.45
N PRO A 735 -10.50 -12.12 0.06
CA PRO A 735 -11.73 -12.35 0.86
C PRO A 735 -12.83 -13.13 0.13
N THR A 736 -12.97 -12.98 -1.19
CA THR A 736 -13.94 -13.73 -2.00
C THR A 736 -13.45 -15.14 -2.39
N PHE A 737 -12.27 -15.54 -1.94
CA PHE A 737 -11.58 -16.78 -2.32
C PHE A 737 -11.51 -16.99 -3.85
N THR A 738 -11.35 -15.90 -4.61
CA THR A 738 -11.18 -15.89 -6.07
C THR A 738 -9.72 -16.16 -6.46
N TYR A 739 -8.78 -15.58 -5.72
CA TYR A 739 -7.33 -15.78 -5.93
C TYR A 739 -6.67 -16.32 -4.67
N LEU A 740 -5.81 -17.33 -4.86
CA LEU A 740 -4.94 -17.90 -3.84
C LEU A 740 -3.49 -17.64 -4.24
N THR A 741 -2.69 -17.09 -3.34
CA THR A 741 -1.26 -16.82 -3.53
C THR A 741 -0.43 -17.63 -2.54
N ALA A 742 0.56 -18.36 -3.04
CA ALA A 742 1.56 -19.06 -2.23
C ALA A 742 2.96 -18.50 -2.46
N LEU A 743 3.76 -18.50 -1.39
CA LEU A 743 5.13 -17.98 -1.32
C LEU A 743 6.11 -19.08 -0.91
N THR A 744 7.26 -19.16 -1.57
CA THR A 744 8.23 -20.23 -1.35
C THR A 744 9.58 -19.78 -0.78
N ASP A 745 10.33 -20.75 -0.28
CA ASP A 745 11.77 -20.62 -0.03
C ASP A 745 12.57 -20.39 -1.32
N SER A 746 12.13 -20.99 -2.42
CA SER A 746 12.77 -21.01 -3.75
C SER A 746 12.58 -19.74 -4.60
N ASN A 747 12.18 -18.60 -4.00
CA ASN A 747 11.91 -17.32 -4.69
C ASN A 747 10.78 -17.41 -5.76
N ILE A 748 9.73 -18.19 -5.51
CA ILE A 748 8.57 -18.30 -6.40
C ILE A 748 7.31 -17.79 -5.67
N VAL A 749 6.67 -16.78 -6.25
CA VAL A 749 5.26 -16.46 -5.98
C VAL A 749 4.42 -17.29 -6.95
N ALA A 750 3.52 -18.13 -6.45
CA ALA A 750 2.56 -18.87 -7.26
C ALA A 750 1.14 -18.32 -7.02
N ILE A 751 0.36 -18.15 -8.09
CA ILE A 751 -1.00 -17.61 -8.05
C ILE A 751 -1.95 -18.60 -8.74
N TRP A 752 -3.04 -18.95 -8.05
CA TRP A 752 -4.15 -19.76 -8.56
C TRP A 752 -5.43 -18.93 -8.58
N GLU A 753 -6.33 -19.27 -9.49
CA GLU A 753 -7.66 -18.68 -9.64
C GLU A 753 -8.75 -19.76 -9.43
N ARG A 754 -9.86 -19.37 -8.81
CA ARG A 754 -11.02 -20.24 -8.54
C ARG A 754 -12.06 -20.14 -9.66
N TYR A 755 -12.50 -21.30 -10.13
CA TYR A 755 -13.48 -21.49 -11.22
C TYR A 755 -14.77 -22.17 -10.75
#